data_AF-A0A2V2E5S8-F1
#
_entry.id   AF-A0A2V2E5S8-F1
#
_cell.length_a   1.000
_cell.length_b   1.000
_cell.length_c   1.000
_cell.angle_alpha   90.00
_cell.angle_beta   90.00
_cell.angle_gamma   90.00
#
_symmetry.space_group_name_H-M   'P 1'
#
loop_
_entity.id
_entity.type
_entity.pdbx_description
1 polymer ?
#
loop_
_entity_poly.entity_id
_entity_poly.type
_entity_poly.pdbx_seq_one_letter_code
_entity_poly.pdbx_strand_id
1 'polypeptide(L)'
;MSEYKPKIIEFLCNWCSYAGADLAGTSRTRHDITARAVRVMCSGRVEPSFVLKAFLEGADGVLIAGCHIPSDCHYTNGNFKTQARYEMFQPLLDQLGIDRRRLRLEWISASEGEKFANVMDDFSAQIKELGKLEINKKCPLQNKEFCGPECPLIQSSQEFVACEAAAGGHVDLQERKERQLPIKTTEPSINYDPNKCIRCGSCVEACRVQSIEAIHLSDLGVDMDSDRCVRCGQCVMACPLGFQDKTVAMVKTLAKCDDCAFSRPVGAMSEVDDTKTVIDALKDPDVFTVVQFAPSVRTGIGEQFGMEPGANATAKLYSAFRAAGFDRVWDTNFSADLTIMEEGTEFLNRVQNNGVFPQFTSCCPAWVKYVEKYYPQLIPNLSSAKSPQQMFGAVAKTYGAKNCGVEPKKMFVVSVMPCTAKKYECQREEFADASDINKDGKYQDVDAVLTIRECAKLFKLLGIDLSAQKDGEPDPLMSAYTGAATIFGRTGGVMTAALRTAYEIVEEKPLQDLDLQSLGTYDGVKTASVPTKAGELNVAVAYGLGNAKKICEDIISGGDFSKYHFIEIMSCPGGCVGGGGQILTTNVVKAKERTEGLNEDDHEHVLRKSHENPEIKKIYDDFLEKPCSHLAHDLLHTEYVKGNV
;
A
#
# COMPACT_ATOMS: atom_id res chain seq x y z
N MET A 1 29.34 11.78 43.53
CA MET A 1 28.62 11.79 42.24
C MET A 1 29.52 11.11 41.23
N SER A 2 29.05 10.09 40.51
CA SER A 2 29.84 9.45 39.46
C SER A 2 30.18 10.48 38.38
N GLU A 3 31.44 10.59 38.00
CA GLU A 3 31.91 11.43 36.90
C GLU A 3 31.14 11.08 35.61
N TYR A 4 30.58 12.10 34.93
CA TYR A 4 29.84 11.90 33.68
C TYR A 4 30.79 11.36 32.61
N LYS A 5 30.45 10.19 32.05
CA LYS A 5 31.18 9.58 30.95
C LYS A 5 30.31 9.65 29.69
N PRO A 6 30.74 10.36 28.63
CA PRO A 6 29.96 10.46 27.41
C PRO A 6 29.85 9.08 26.76
N LYS A 7 28.69 8.79 26.19
CA LYS A 7 28.49 7.59 25.35
C LYS A 7 28.72 7.95 23.90
N ILE A 8 29.82 7.48 23.31
CA ILE A 8 30.16 7.76 21.92
C ILE A 8 30.02 6.47 21.09
N ILE A 9 29.34 6.56 19.96
CA ILE A 9 29.28 5.48 18.96
C ILE A 9 30.13 5.90 17.76
N GLU A 10 31.02 5.03 17.30
CA GLU A 10 31.85 5.32 16.14
C GLU A 10 31.60 4.31 15.01
N PHE A 11 31.20 4.81 13.84
CA PHE A 11 31.07 4.01 12.62
C PHE A 11 32.36 4.08 11.83
N LEU A 12 33.16 3.02 11.87
CA LEU A 12 34.49 3.00 11.31
C LEU A 12 34.53 2.18 10.01
N CYS A 13 35.03 2.80 8.94
CA CYS A 13 35.32 2.08 7.70
C CYS A 13 36.36 0.97 7.94
N ASN A 14 35.99 -0.24 7.55
CA ASN A 14 36.78 -1.46 7.65
C ASN A 14 38.20 -1.32 7.07
N TRP A 15 38.34 -0.60 5.95
CA TRP A 15 39.57 -0.56 5.16
C TRP A 15 40.58 0.48 5.62
N CYS A 16 40.13 1.52 6.32
CA CYS A 16 41.00 2.62 6.74
C CYS A 16 40.82 2.91 8.22
N SER A 17 39.72 3.56 8.61
CA SER A 17 39.58 4.11 9.95
C SER A 17 39.53 3.07 11.06
N TYR A 18 38.98 1.87 10.80
CA TYR A 18 39.04 0.77 11.76
C TYR A 18 40.47 0.25 11.95
N ALA A 19 41.25 0.14 10.86
CA ALA A 19 42.67 -0.22 10.95
C ALA A 19 43.50 0.87 11.64
N GLY A 20 43.16 2.16 11.42
CA GLY A 20 43.75 3.28 12.15
C GLY A 20 43.45 3.22 13.66
N ALA A 21 42.22 2.87 14.05
CA ALA A 21 41.85 2.63 15.45
C ALA A 21 42.62 1.46 16.07
N ASP A 22 42.72 0.33 15.36
CA ASP A 22 43.53 -0.82 15.77
C ASP A 22 45.01 -0.44 15.92
N LEU A 23 45.53 0.40 15.01
CA LEU A 23 46.90 0.90 15.09
C LEU A 23 47.12 1.80 16.31
N ALA A 24 46.15 2.66 16.65
CA ALA A 24 46.21 3.48 17.87
C ALA A 24 46.29 2.60 19.13
N GLY A 25 45.48 1.54 19.18
CA GLY A 25 45.47 0.57 20.28
C GLY A 25 46.77 -0.24 20.38
N THR A 26 47.25 -0.79 19.26
CA THR A 26 48.49 -1.60 19.22
C THR A 26 49.75 -0.77 19.47
N SER A 27 49.75 0.50 19.06
CA SER A 27 50.81 1.47 19.35
C SER A 27 50.79 1.96 20.81
N ARG A 28 49.79 1.55 21.61
CA ARG A 28 49.58 2.00 23.00
C ARG A 28 49.44 3.52 23.13
N THR A 29 48.95 4.18 22.09
CA THR A 29 48.64 5.61 22.13
C THR A 29 47.50 5.83 23.10
N ARG A 30 47.72 6.64 24.15
CA ARG A 30 46.67 6.97 25.11
C ARG A 30 45.62 7.85 24.45
N HIS A 31 44.36 7.46 24.56
CA HIS A 31 43.20 8.23 24.13
C HIS A 31 41.95 7.78 24.90
N ASP A 32 40.87 8.52 24.78
CA ASP A 32 39.59 8.21 25.40
C ASP A 32 38.98 6.91 24.81
N ILE A 33 38.82 5.90 25.66
CA ILE A 33 38.28 4.57 25.32
C ILE A 33 36.78 4.42 25.63
N THR A 34 36.07 5.52 25.88
CA THR A 34 34.62 5.50 26.19
C THR A 34 33.74 5.25 24.97
N ALA A 35 34.31 5.30 23.76
CA ALA A 35 33.62 5.04 22.51
C ALA A 35 33.41 3.54 22.25
N ARG A 36 32.36 3.22 21.50
CA ARG A 36 32.06 1.87 21.03
C ARG A 36 32.14 1.80 19.52
N ALA A 37 33.11 1.03 19.02
CA ALA A 37 33.31 0.79 17.60
C ALA A 37 32.22 -0.08 16.99
N VAL A 38 31.58 0.45 15.95
CA VAL A 38 30.76 -0.29 14.99
C VAL A 38 31.51 -0.33 13.67
N ARG A 39 32.12 -1.48 13.39
CA ARG A 39 32.82 -1.72 12.14
C ARG A 39 31.83 -1.85 10.98
N VAL A 40 32.00 -1.02 9.96
CA VAL A 40 31.22 -1.09 8.72
C VAL A 40 32.16 -1.34 7.55
N MET A 41 31.73 -2.09 6.54
CA MET A 41 32.58 -2.34 5.36
C MET A 41 33.01 -1.04 4.68
N CYS A 42 32.14 -0.03 4.66
CA CYS A 42 32.42 1.30 4.13
C CYS A 42 31.67 2.34 4.95
N SER A 43 32.24 3.53 5.16
CA SER A 43 31.52 4.66 5.74
C SER A 43 30.29 5.04 4.90
N GLY A 44 30.33 4.80 3.57
CA GLY A 44 29.20 5.03 2.67
C GLY A 44 27.98 4.12 2.91
N ARG A 45 28.08 3.14 3.81
CA ARG A 45 26.93 2.33 4.28
C ARG A 45 26.25 2.89 5.52
N VAL A 46 26.80 3.94 6.12
CA VAL A 46 26.16 4.59 7.27
C VAL A 46 24.98 5.41 6.74
N GLU A 47 23.78 4.88 6.94
CA GLU A 47 22.53 5.58 6.67
C GLU A 47 22.18 6.52 7.82
N PRO A 48 21.41 7.61 7.55
CA PRO A 48 20.92 8.49 8.61
C PRO A 48 20.17 7.74 9.72
N SER A 49 19.43 6.69 9.36
CA SER A 49 18.70 5.83 10.31
C SER A 49 19.62 5.21 11.39
N PHE A 50 20.87 4.88 11.08
CA PHE A 50 21.82 4.32 12.05
C PHE A 50 22.27 5.36 13.07
N VAL A 51 22.52 6.58 12.62
CA VAL A 51 22.92 7.68 13.50
C VAL A 51 21.76 8.12 14.38
N LEU A 52 20.56 8.26 13.81
CA LEU A 52 19.35 8.56 14.59
C LEU A 52 19.06 7.49 15.62
N LYS A 53 19.22 6.21 15.26
CA LYS A 53 19.10 5.09 16.20
C LYS A 53 20.13 5.17 17.33
N ALA A 54 21.39 5.49 17.03
CA ALA A 54 22.42 5.65 18.06
C ALA A 54 22.03 6.74 19.08
N PHE A 55 21.55 7.90 18.62
CA PHE A 55 21.04 8.94 19.52
C PHE A 55 19.81 8.47 20.32
N LEU A 56 18.85 7.80 19.67
CA LEU A 56 17.66 7.27 20.31
C LEU A 56 17.98 6.25 21.43
N GLU A 57 19.02 5.43 21.24
CA GLU A 57 19.53 4.46 22.22
C GLU A 57 20.45 5.10 23.29
N GLY A 58 20.61 6.43 23.25
CA GLY A 58 21.27 7.21 24.29
C GLY A 58 22.75 7.48 24.07
N ALA A 59 23.22 7.48 22.80
CA ALA A 59 24.52 8.07 22.48
C ALA A 59 24.49 9.59 22.69
N ASP A 60 25.57 10.12 23.26
CA ASP A 60 25.78 11.57 23.43
C ASP A 60 26.52 12.18 22.24
N GLY A 61 27.25 11.35 21.48
CA GLY A 61 27.93 11.72 20.25
C GLY A 61 28.10 10.54 19.30
N VAL A 62 28.14 10.83 18.01
CA VAL A 62 28.37 9.86 16.94
C VAL A 62 29.52 10.33 16.05
N LEU A 63 30.51 9.48 15.87
CA LEU A 63 31.61 9.68 14.94
C LEU A 63 31.40 8.78 13.72
N ILE A 64 31.57 9.32 12.51
CA ILE A 64 31.70 8.54 11.28
C ILE A 64 33.13 8.77 10.79
N ALA A 65 33.90 7.69 10.63
CA ALA A 65 35.25 7.77 10.10
C ALA A 65 35.41 6.93 8.82
N GLY A 66 35.96 7.53 7.78
CA GLY A 66 36.14 6.90 6.47
C GLY A 66 37.54 7.06 5.87
N CYS A 67 37.69 6.52 4.65
CA CYS A 67 38.87 6.72 3.80
C CYS A 67 38.97 8.18 3.32
N HIS A 68 40.18 8.71 3.16
CA HIS A 68 40.39 10.05 2.61
C HIS A 68 39.76 10.26 1.24
N ILE A 69 39.36 11.52 1.01
CA ILE A 69 38.95 12.04 -0.29
C ILE A 69 40.18 12.68 -0.95
N PRO A 70 40.38 12.54 -2.29
CA PRO A 70 39.49 11.90 -3.25
C PRO A 70 39.77 10.41 -3.52
N SER A 71 40.95 9.88 -3.20
CA SER A 71 41.47 8.65 -3.82
C SER A 71 41.54 7.41 -2.94
N ASP A 72 41.45 7.51 -1.62
CA ASP A 72 41.75 6.37 -0.72
C ASP A 72 40.57 5.37 -0.61
N CYS A 73 39.44 5.66 -1.25
CA CYS A 73 38.24 4.85 -1.10
C CYS A 73 38.37 3.47 -1.76
N HIS A 74 38.29 2.42 -0.94
CA HIS A 74 38.27 1.03 -1.44
C HIS A 74 37.10 0.75 -2.41
N TYR A 75 35.94 1.39 -2.19
CA TYR A 75 34.75 1.22 -3.03
C TYR A 75 34.55 2.38 -4.01
N THR A 76 35.65 3.02 -4.44
CA THR A 76 35.70 4.10 -5.43
C THR A 76 35.10 5.42 -4.95
N ASN A 77 33.83 5.46 -4.50
CA ASN A 77 33.13 6.69 -4.16
C ASN A 77 32.36 6.66 -2.83
N GLY A 78 32.59 5.65 -1.99
CA GLY A 78 31.89 5.50 -0.71
C GLY A 78 32.11 6.67 0.25
N ASN A 79 33.30 7.27 0.25
CA ASN A 79 33.62 8.48 1.00
C ASN A 79 32.81 9.71 0.52
N PHE A 80 32.67 9.93 -0.79
CA PHE A 80 31.84 11.02 -1.34
C PHE A 80 30.37 10.85 -0.96
N LYS A 81 29.84 9.61 -0.99
CA LYS A 81 28.48 9.31 -0.51
C LYS A 81 28.30 9.66 0.98
N THR A 82 29.29 9.30 1.81
CA THR A 82 29.29 9.66 3.23
C THR A 82 29.28 11.18 3.43
N GLN A 83 30.11 11.92 2.70
CA GLN A 83 30.19 13.38 2.80
C GLN A 83 28.84 14.03 2.47
N ALA A 84 28.25 13.67 1.33
CA ALA A 84 26.97 14.22 0.90
C ALA A 84 25.86 13.93 1.92
N ARG A 85 25.78 12.70 2.45
CA ARG A 85 24.81 12.34 3.49
C ARG A 85 25.06 13.12 4.78
N TYR A 86 26.31 13.25 5.21
CA TYR A 86 26.66 14.02 6.41
C TYR A 86 26.20 15.48 6.28
N GLU A 87 26.51 16.14 5.16
CA GLU A 87 26.14 17.54 4.92
C GLU A 87 24.62 17.75 4.91
N MET A 88 23.86 16.86 4.28
CA MET A 88 22.39 16.89 4.33
C MET A 88 21.81 16.67 5.72
N PHE A 89 22.50 15.85 6.53
CA PHE A 89 21.97 15.44 7.81
C PHE A 89 22.13 16.51 8.89
N GLN A 90 23.10 17.41 8.73
CA GLN A 90 23.33 18.54 9.65
C GLN A 90 22.08 19.44 9.83
N PRO A 91 21.38 19.90 8.77
CA PRO A 91 20.09 20.57 8.91
C PRO A 91 19.01 19.75 9.62
N LEU A 92 18.95 18.44 9.39
CA LEU A 92 17.96 17.57 10.02
C LEU A 92 18.22 17.41 11.52
N LEU A 93 19.49 17.33 11.96
CA LEU A 93 19.83 17.29 13.39
C LEU A 93 19.36 18.55 14.12
N ASP A 94 19.58 19.74 13.54
CA ASP A 94 19.04 20.99 14.07
C ASP A 94 17.53 20.96 14.19
N GLN A 95 16.85 20.49 13.13
CA GLN A 95 15.40 20.36 13.15
C GLN A 95 14.93 19.40 14.25
N LEU A 96 15.70 18.36 14.58
CA LEU A 96 15.41 17.43 15.68
C LEU A 96 15.85 17.95 17.06
N GLY A 97 16.43 19.15 17.15
CA GLY A 97 16.96 19.72 18.39
C GLY A 97 18.23 19.04 18.89
N ILE A 98 18.97 18.37 18.00
CA ILE A 98 20.26 17.74 18.29
C ILE A 98 21.37 18.68 17.81
N ASP A 99 22.25 19.12 18.72
CA ASP A 99 23.39 19.98 18.37
C ASP A 99 24.26 19.29 17.31
N ARG A 100 24.48 19.97 16.18
CA ARG A 100 25.30 19.51 15.04
C ARG A 100 26.66 18.96 15.43
N ARG A 101 27.27 19.54 16.46
CA ARG A 101 28.59 19.13 16.96
C ARG A 101 28.57 17.69 17.49
N ARG A 102 27.40 17.12 17.83
CA ARG A 102 27.27 15.73 18.28
C ARG A 102 27.44 14.69 17.17
N LEU A 103 27.39 15.09 15.89
CA LEU A 103 27.75 14.23 14.77
C LEU A 103 29.02 14.75 14.10
N ARG A 104 30.07 13.94 14.07
CA ARG A 104 31.35 14.30 13.46
C ARG A 104 31.71 13.34 12.33
N LEU A 105 32.26 13.88 11.24
CA LEU A 105 32.81 13.13 10.12
C LEU A 105 34.31 13.36 10.04
N GLU A 106 35.09 12.29 10.00
CA GLU A 106 36.55 12.34 9.91
C GLU A 106 37.09 11.40 8.84
N TRP A 107 38.23 11.77 8.27
CA TRP A 107 38.94 10.96 7.29
C TRP A 107 40.25 10.44 7.89
N ILE A 108 40.33 9.13 8.10
CA ILE A 108 41.42 8.49 8.83
C ILE A 108 41.86 7.26 8.06
N SER A 109 43.12 7.25 7.62
CA SER A 109 43.79 6.16 6.90
C SER A 109 44.17 5.02 7.86
N ALA A 110 44.56 3.87 7.30
CA ALA A 110 45.00 2.72 8.09
C ALA A 110 46.32 2.98 8.87
N SER A 111 47.15 3.94 8.43
CA SER A 111 48.43 4.28 9.07
C SER A 111 48.31 5.45 10.06
N GLU A 112 47.14 6.06 10.19
CA GLU A 112 46.91 7.28 10.96
C GLU A 112 46.41 7.00 12.40
N GLY A 113 47.07 6.08 13.12
CA GLY A 113 46.67 5.73 14.49
C GLY A 113 46.80 6.87 15.50
N GLU A 114 47.83 7.70 15.39
CA GLU A 114 47.99 8.89 16.23
C GLU A 114 46.89 9.92 16.00
N LYS A 115 46.53 10.14 14.73
CA LYS A 115 45.41 11.02 14.36
C LYS A 115 44.10 10.51 14.94
N PHE A 116 43.85 9.21 14.85
CA PHE A 116 42.65 8.60 15.45
C PHE A 116 42.57 8.90 16.95
N ALA A 117 43.66 8.66 17.69
CA ALA A 117 43.74 8.97 19.11
C ALA A 117 43.43 10.44 19.42
N ASN A 118 44.03 11.37 18.67
CA ASN A 118 43.80 12.82 18.83
C ASN A 118 42.34 13.22 18.54
N VAL A 119 41.75 12.65 17.48
CA VAL A 119 40.34 12.87 17.13
C VAL A 119 39.42 12.40 18.25
N MET A 120 39.71 11.25 18.86
CA MET A 120 38.90 10.70 19.95
C MET A 120 38.97 11.54 21.22
N ASP A 121 40.16 12.02 21.59
CA ASP A 121 40.32 12.90 22.74
C ASP A 121 39.58 14.23 22.53
N ASP A 122 39.73 14.84 21.35
CA ASP A 122 39.05 16.10 21.00
C ASP A 122 37.53 15.92 20.97
N PHE A 123 37.04 14.87 20.31
CA PHE A 123 35.61 14.62 20.21
C PHE A 123 35.01 14.32 21.58
N SER A 124 35.69 13.52 22.40
CA SER A 124 35.24 13.23 23.77
C SER A 124 35.17 14.50 24.62
N ALA A 125 36.18 15.38 24.54
CA ALA A 125 36.17 16.66 25.24
C ALA A 125 34.97 17.53 24.79
N GLN A 126 34.71 17.59 23.49
CA GLN A 126 33.57 18.31 22.93
C GLN A 126 32.23 17.75 23.41
N ILE A 127 32.05 16.42 23.44
CA ILE A 127 30.80 15.81 23.95
C ILE A 127 30.65 16.02 25.47
N LYS A 128 31.75 16.00 26.24
CA LYS A 128 31.73 16.34 27.68
C LYS A 128 31.27 17.78 27.90
N GLU A 129 31.71 18.72 27.08
CA GLU A 129 31.27 20.13 27.12
C GLU A 129 29.77 20.26 26.82
N LEU A 130 29.28 19.55 25.80
CA LEU A 130 27.86 19.54 25.43
C LEU A 130 26.98 18.84 26.48
N GLY A 131 27.58 18.01 27.33
CA GLY A 131 26.88 17.20 28.31
C GLY A 131 26.01 16.11 27.68
N LYS A 132 25.25 15.43 28.54
CA LYS A 132 24.35 14.35 28.15
C LYS A 132 23.30 14.85 27.15
N LEU A 133 23.09 14.10 26.07
CA LEU A 133 22.02 14.40 25.12
C LEU A 133 20.66 14.12 25.76
N GLU A 134 19.83 15.15 25.87
CA GLU A 134 18.43 15.04 26.24
C GLU A 134 17.58 15.37 25.02
N ILE A 135 16.99 14.34 24.42
CA ILE A 135 16.20 14.49 23.19
C ILE A 135 14.85 15.11 23.56
N ASN A 136 14.58 16.31 23.02
CA ASN A 136 13.30 16.96 23.20
C ASN A 136 12.22 16.22 22.40
N LYS A 137 11.42 15.43 23.10
CA LYS A 137 10.33 14.62 22.52
C LYS A 137 9.10 15.46 22.17
N LYS A 138 9.29 16.60 21.50
CA LYS A 138 8.21 17.46 21.00
C LYS A 138 8.40 17.64 19.50
N CYS A 139 7.30 17.81 18.78
CA CYS A 139 7.40 18.08 17.36
C CYS A 139 8.09 19.45 17.15
N PRO A 140 9.17 19.51 16.36
CA PRO A 140 9.96 20.73 16.21
C PRO A 140 9.26 21.82 15.38
N LEU A 141 8.09 21.50 14.82
CA LEU A 141 7.26 22.41 14.04
C LEU A 141 6.12 23.03 14.86
N GLN A 142 5.94 22.67 16.14
CA GLN A 142 4.83 23.16 17.00
C GLN A 142 4.76 24.68 17.17
N ASN A 143 5.85 25.41 16.92
CA ASN A 143 5.93 26.87 17.06
C ASN A 143 6.13 27.60 15.70
N LYS A 144 6.00 26.91 14.57
CA LYS A 144 6.15 27.51 13.23
C LYS A 144 4.78 27.66 12.58
N GLU A 145 4.57 28.74 11.82
CA GLU A 145 3.30 29.13 11.15
C GLU A 145 2.74 28.14 10.12
N PHE A 146 3.27 26.92 9.98
CA PHE A 146 2.78 26.01 8.94
C PHE A 146 2.93 24.52 9.29
N CYS A 147 1.81 23.90 9.68
CA CYS A 147 1.55 22.49 9.41
C CYS A 147 0.68 22.41 8.15
N GLY A 148 1.32 22.41 6.98
CA GLY A 148 0.63 22.19 5.71
C GLY A 148 0.22 20.72 5.50
N PRO A 149 -0.34 20.39 4.33
CA PRO A 149 -0.75 19.02 3.99
C PRO A 149 0.42 18.04 3.90
N GLU A 150 1.66 18.54 3.77
CA GLU A 150 2.89 17.76 3.76
C GLU A 150 3.83 18.25 4.87
N CYS A 151 4.37 17.33 5.67
CA CYS A 151 5.26 17.67 6.77
C CYS A 151 6.68 18.00 6.27
N PRO A 152 7.20 19.24 6.47
CA PRO A 152 8.54 19.63 6.03
C PRO A 152 9.67 18.79 6.64
N LEU A 153 9.47 18.28 7.86
CA LEU A 153 10.42 17.39 8.52
C LEU A 153 10.49 16.03 7.80
N ILE A 154 9.34 15.47 7.42
CA ILE A 154 9.30 14.22 6.66
C ILE A 154 9.88 14.43 5.26
N GLN A 155 9.51 15.51 4.58
CA GLN A 155 10.08 15.86 3.28
C GLN A 155 11.61 15.93 3.35
N SER A 156 12.16 16.65 4.34
CA SER A 156 13.61 16.75 4.57
C SER A 156 14.25 15.37 4.81
N SER A 157 13.58 14.47 5.52
CA SER A 157 14.04 13.11 5.76
C SER A 157 13.98 12.19 4.53
N GLN A 158 13.23 12.56 3.49
CA GLN A 158 13.13 11.80 2.23
C GLN A 158 14.16 12.27 1.20
N GLU A 159 14.65 13.52 1.32
CA GLU A 159 15.62 14.13 0.40
C GLU A 159 16.97 13.38 0.37
N PHE A 160 17.30 12.53 1.35
CA PHE A 160 18.51 11.71 1.29
C PHE A 160 18.59 10.85 0.03
N VAL A 161 17.45 10.36 -0.46
CA VAL A 161 17.38 9.60 -1.72
C VAL A 161 17.73 10.46 -2.92
N ALA A 162 17.38 11.75 -2.88
CA ALA A 162 17.72 12.68 -3.95
C ALA A 162 19.24 12.86 -4.06
N CYS A 163 19.97 12.89 -2.94
CA CYS A 163 21.43 12.94 -2.98
C CYS A 163 22.07 11.65 -3.49
N GLU A 164 21.52 10.48 -3.15
CA GLU A 164 21.98 9.22 -3.73
C GLU A 164 21.75 9.19 -5.25
N ALA A 165 20.60 9.68 -5.68
CA ALA A 165 20.28 9.82 -7.10
C ALA A 165 21.22 10.81 -7.79
N ALA A 166 21.55 11.94 -7.16
CA ALA A 166 22.49 12.92 -7.69
C ALA A 166 23.91 12.39 -7.79
N ALA A 167 24.39 11.66 -6.78
CA ALA A 167 25.69 10.98 -6.82
C ALA A 167 25.75 9.91 -7.92
N GLY A 168 24.61 9.33 -8.30
CA GLY A 168 24.46 8.45 -9.45
C GLY A 168 24.28 9.16 -10.79
N GLY A 169 24.27 10.50 -10.81
CA GLY A 169 24.06 11.29 -12.04
C GLY A 169 22.62 11.30 -12.54
N HIS A 170 21.64 10.85 -11.75
CA HIS A 170 20.24 10.81 -12.16
C HIS A 170 19.56 12.18 -12.09
N VAL A 171 19.99 13.05 -11.18
CA VAL A 171 19.35 14.35 -10.95
C VAL A 171 20.35 15.40 -10.49
N ASP A 172 20.23 16.62 -11.00
CA ASP A 172 20.89 17.78 -10.40
C ASP A 172 20.04 18.35 -9.25
N LEU A 173 20.65 18.52 -8.07
CA LEU A 173 19.94 18.97 -6.86
C LEU A 173 19.58 20.45 -6.89
N GLN A 174 20.41 21.28 -7.55
CA GLN A 174 20.17 22.72 -7.67
C GLN A 174 18.98 22.95 -8.58
N GLU A 175 19.03 22.35 -9.78
CA GLU A 175 17.95 22.32 -10.76
C GLU A 175 16.65 21.84 -10.10
N ARG A 176 16.69 20.70 -9.39
CA ARG A 176 15.50 20.15 -8.74
C ARG A 176 14.88 21.08 -7.70
N LYS A 177 15.69 21.81 -6.92
CA LYS A 177 15.21 22.78 -5.93
C LYS A 177 14.54 24.00 -6.57
N GLU A 178 14.99 24.39 -7.76
CA GLU A 178 14.51 25.57 -8.48
C GLU A 178 13.29 25.26 -9.39
N ARG A 179 12.99 23.97 -9.64
CA ARG A 179 11.83 23.55 -10.44
C ARG A 179 10.51 24.03 -9.85
N GLN A 180 9.67 24.58 -10.72
CA GLN A 180 8.28 24.91 -10.45
C GLN A 180 7.40 24.41 -11.60
N LEU A 181 7.12 23.11 -11.57
CA LEU A 181 6.37 22.40 -12.59
C LEU A 181 4.97 22.02 -12.06
N PRO A 182 3.93 22.05 -12.91
CA PRO A 182 2.59 21.67 -12.50
C PRO A 182 2.53 20.19 -12.14
N ILE A 183 1.73 19.86 -11.11
CA ILE A 183 1.38 18.48 -10.79
C ILE A 183 0.58 17.91 -11.96
N LYS A 184 0.93 16.69 -12.40
CA LYS A 184 0.20 15.95 -13.43
C LYS A 184 -0.68 14.91 -12.76
N THR A 185 -1.90 14.72 -13.26
CA THR A 185 -2.84 13.76 -12.67
C THR A 185 -3.41 12.84 -13.74
N THR A 186 -3.37 11.53 -13.48
CA THR A 186 -4.24 10.57 -14.17
C THR A 186 -5.49 10.44 -13.33
N GLU A 187 -6.43 11.35 -13.57
CA GLU A 187 -7.69 11.43 -12.83
C GLU A 187 -8.47 10.11 -12.96
N PRO A 188 -9.17 9.67 -11.90
CA PRO A 188 -9.20 10.23 -10.54
C PRO A 188 -8.24 9.53 -9.56
N SER A 189 -7.20 8.85 -10.05
CA SER A 189 -6.51 7.83 -9.23
C SER A 189 -5.10 8.20 -8.78
N ILE A 190 -4.30 8.84 -9.65
CA ILE A 190 -2.85 8.96 -9.43
C ILE A 190 -2.37 10.38 -9.74
N ASN A 191 -1.67 10.99 -8.78
CA ASN A 191 -0.95 12.24 -8.90
C ASN A 191 0.56 12.02 -9.09
N TYR A 192 1.18 12.86 -9.91
CA TYR A 192 2.62 12.96 -10.10
C TYR A 192 3.11 14.39 -9.86
N ASP A 193 3.99 14.54 -8.87
CA ASP A 193 4.68 15.77 -8.55
C ASP A 193 6.10 15.77 -9.15
N PRO A 194 6.31 16.45 -10.31
CA PRO A 194 7.62 16.53 -10.94
C PRO A 194 8.68 17.27 -10.12
N ASN A 195 8.26 18.13 -9.18
CA ASN A 195 9.18 18.88 -8.32
C ASN A 195 9.86 17.96 -7.29
N LYS A 196 9.23 16.84 -6.96
CA LYS A 196 9.83 15.81 -6.10
C LYS A 196 10.66 14.79 -6.87
N CYS A 197 10.43 14.61 -8.17
CA CYS A 197 10.99 13.53 -8.95
C CYS A 197 12.53 13.53 -8.98
N ILE A 198 13.13 12.36 -8.72
CA ILE A 198 14.59 12.14 -8.75
C ILE A 198 15.07 11.42 -10.01
N ARG A 199 14.22 11.28 -11.03
CA ARG A 199 14.55 10.65 -12.33
C ARG A 199 15.14 9.23 -12.23
N CYS A 200 14.76 8.46 -11.20
CA CYS A 200 15.27 7.09 -10.98
C CYS A 200 14.72 6.03 -11.95
N GLY A 201 13.60 6.30 -12.64
CA GLY A 201 12.97 5.34 -13.56
C GLY A 201 12.19 4.20 -12.91
N SER A 202 12.13 4.08 -11.58
CA SER A 202 11.43 2.97 -10.91
C SER A 202 9.94 2.88 -11.25
N CYS A 203 9.25 4.01 -11.40
CA CYS A 203 7.85 4.05 -11.83
C CYS A 203 7.67 3.60 -13.31
N VAL A 204 8.65 3.90 -14.17
CA VAL A 204 8.67 3.45 -15.58
C VAL A 204 8.82 1.94 -15.63
N GLU A 205 9.77 1.38 -14.87
CA GLU A 205 9.99 -0.06 -14.82
C GLU A 205 8.79 -0.80 -14.22
N ALA A 206 8.19 -0.28 -13.14
CA ALA A 206 6.98 -0.86 -12.56
C ALA A 206 5.81 -0.89 -13.56
N CYS A 207 5.66 0.16 -14.39
CA CYS A 207 4.64 0.21 -15.44
C CYS A 207 4.94 -0.75 -16.61
N ARG A 208 6.23 -0.92 -16.96
CA ARG A 208 6.70 -1.88 -17.97
C ARG A 208 6.48 -3.33 -17.53
N VAL A 209 6.76 -3.67 -16.28
CA VAL A 209 6.49 -5.02 -15.72
C VAL A 209 4.99 -5.36 -15.79
N GLN A 210 4.13 -4.35 -15.67
CA GLN A 210 2.69 -4.48 -15.87
C GLN A 210 2.27 -4.51 -17.35
N SER A 211 3.20 -4.49 -18.31
CA SER A 211 2.92 -4.51 -19.76
C SER A 211 1.99 -3.40 -20.26
N ILE A 212 1.98 -2.25 -19.56
CA ILE A 212 1.17 -1.08 -19.95
C ILE A 212 2.02 -0.06 -20.71
N GLU A 213 3.22 0.22 -20.21
CA GLU A 213 4.14 1.26 -20.73
C GLU A 213 3.47 2.64 -20.92
N ALA A 214 2.73 3.08 -19.88
CA ALA A 214 2.11 4.40 -19.82
C ALA A 214 3.02 5.50 -19.25
N ILE A 215 4.22 5.14 -18.75
CA ILE A 215 5.13 6.09 -18.12
C ILE A 215 6.48 6.00 -18.82
N HIS A 216 7.02 7.15 -19.22
CA HIS A 216 8.33 7.25 -19.89
C HIS A 216 9.21 8.29 -19.18
N LEU A 217 10.53 8.09 -19.20
CA LEU A 217 11.47 9.10 -18.73
C LEU A 217 11.45 10.31 -19.67
N SER A 218 11.54 11.49 -19.08
CA SER A 218 11.71 12.76 -19.81
C SER A 218 12.77 13.61 -19.13
N ASP A 219 13.20 14.69 -19.79
CA ASP A 219 14.28 15.56 -19.29
C ASP A 219 14.00 16.10 -17.88
N LEU A 220 12.73 16.41 -17.58
CA LEU A 220 12.31 17.01 -16.32
C LEU A 220 11.70 16.00 -15.33
N GLY A 221 11.72 14.70 -15.63
CA GLY A 221 11.10 13.69 -14.78
C GLY A 221 10.55 12.51 -15.55
N VAL A 222 9.22 12.36 -15.50
CA VAL A 222 8.48 11.40 -16.33
C VAL A 222 7.29 12.03 -17.00
N ASP A 223 6.91 11.46 -18.14
CA ASP A 223 5.65 11.71 -18.82
C ASP A 223 4.70 10.55 -18.59
N MET A 224 3.44 10.89 -18.34
CA MET A 224 2.36 9.94 -18.07
C MET A 224 1.33 10.02 -19.18
N ASP A 225 1.13 8.92 -19.88
CA ASP A 225 0.07 8.74 -20.85
C ASP A 225 -1.19 8.25 -20.09
N SER A 226 -2.06 9.20 -19.76
CA SER A 226 -3.32 8.92 -19.06
C SER A 226 -4.25 8.01 -19.86
N ASP A 227 -4.16 8.02 -21.20
CA ASP A 227 -4.95 7.11 -22.02
C ASP A 227 -4.46 5.68 -21.78
N ARG A 228 -3.15 5.41 -21.85
CA ARG A 228 -2.56 4.08 -21.58
C ARG A 228 -2.72 3.61 -20.14
N CYS A 229 -2.72 4.52 -19.18
CA CYS A 229 -2.76 4.16 -17.78
C CYS A 229 -4.06 3.41 -17.39
N VAL A 230 -3.92 2.21 -16.82
CA VAL A 230 -5.04 1.44 -16.24
C VAL A 230 -5.23 1.72 -14.73
N ARG A 231 -4.54 2.72 -14.20
CA ARG A 231 -4.70 3.25 -12.83
C ARG A 231 -4.39 2.26 -11.69
N CYS A 232 -3.61 1.21 -11.94
CA CYS A 232 -3.28 0.16 -10.96
C CYS A 232 -2.46 0.64 -9.74
N GLY A 233 -1.83 1.81 -9.82
CA GLY A 233 -1.09 2.43 -8.71
C GLY A 233 0.27 1.81 -8.38
N GLN A 234 0.77 0.88 -9.20
CA GLN A 234 2.08 0.26 -8.98
C GLN A 234 3.24 1.27 -9.11
N CYS A 235 3.06 2.38 -9.83
CA CYS A 235 4.02 3.49 -9.87
C CYS A 235 4.13 4.23 -8.52
N VAL A 236 3.03 4.33 -7.76
CA VAL A 236 3.02 4.88 -6.39
C VAL A 236 3.85 3.98 -5.48
N MET A 237 3.62 2.67 -5.59
CA MET A 237 4.35 1.63 -4.86
C MET A 237 5.78 1.40 -5.38
N ALA A 238 6.25 2.13 -6.38
CA ALA A 238 7.62 2.03 -6.87
C ALA A 238 8.43 3.29 -6.60
N CYS A 239 7.82 4.36 -6.10
CA CYS A 239 8.48 5.66 -5.93
C CYS A 239 9.38 5.65 -4.69
N PRO A 240 10.73 5.63 -4.83
CA PRO A 240 11.65 5.38 -3.71
C PRO A 240 11.63 6.46 -2.61
N LEU A 241 11.17 7.67 -2.93
CA LEU A 241 10.96 8.71 -1.91
C LEU A 241 9.96 8.25 -0.85
N GLY A 242 8.91 7.54 -1.25
CA GLY A 242 7.92 6.95 -0.34
C GLY A 242 8.46 5.81 0.53
N PHE A 243 9.64 5.26 0.21
CA PHE A 243 10.24 4.07 0.85
C PHE A 243 11.31 4.39 1.90
N GLN A 244 11.50 5.65 2.28
CA GLN A 244 12.45 6.04 3.36
C GLN A 244 11.97 5.65 4.75
N ASP A 245 11.36 4.48 4.88
CA ASP A 245 10.66 3.99 6.06
C ASP A 245 11.52 4.03 7.32
N LYS A 246 12.75 3.50 7.25
CA LYS A 246 13.64 3.46 8.43
C LYS A 246 14.03 4.85 8.90
N THR A 247 14.43 5.73 7.99
CA THR A 247 14.83 7.10 8.34
C THR A 247 13.61 7.88 8.84
N VAL A 248 12.49 7.81 8.12
CA VAL A 248 11.23 8.47 8.50
C VAL A 248 10.74 7.96 9.85
N ALA A 249 10.72 6.64 10.08
CA ALA A 249 10.30 6.06 11.35
C ALA A 249 11.18 6.53 12.51
N MET A 250 12.51 6.57 12.34
CA MET A 250 13.42 7.10 13.38
C MET A 250 13.17 8.59 13.65
N VAL A 251 12.98 9.39 12.61
CA VAL A 251 12.62 10.81 12.71
C VAL A 251 11.29 10.99 13.45
N LYS A 252 10.28 10.19 13.12
CA LYS A 252 8.96 10.24 13.76
C LYS A 252 9.02 9.91 15.24
N THR A 253 9.70 8.82 15.60
CA THR A 253 9.92 8.40 16.99
C THR A 253 10.64 9.49 17.80
N LEU A 254 11.69 10.09 17.22
CA LEU A 254 12.45 11.16 17.87
C LEU A 254 11.61 12.42 18.08
N ALA A 255 10.83 12.80 17.06
CA ALA A 255 9.99 14.01 17.09
C ALA A 255 8.61 13.79 17.74
N LYS A 256 8.28 12.57 18.20
CA LYS A 256 6.94 12.15 18.65
C LYS A 256 5.84 12.56 17.68
N CYS A 257 5.99 12.21 16.41
CA CYS A 257 4.98 12.46 15.39
C CYS A 257 4.45 11.18 14.73
N ASP A 258 4.46 10.06 15.44
CA ASP A 258 3.92 8.77 14.97
C ASP A 258 2.43 8.83 14.62
N ASP A 259 1.69 9.58 15.44
CA ASP A 259 0.23 9.77 15.35
C ASP A 259 -0.19 10.97 14.51
N CYS A 260 0.76 11.77 14.00
CA CYS A 260 0.42 12.93 13.18
C CYS A 260 -0.02 12.49 11.77
N ALA A 261 -1.18 12.98 11.33
CA ALA A 261 -1.73 12.64 10.01
C ALA A 261 -0.89 13.17 8.83
N PHE A 262 -0.09 14.21 9.05
CA PHE A 262 0.71 14.87 8.03
C PHE A 262 2.16 14.37 7.99
N SER A 263 2.64 13.66 9.01
CA SER A 263 3.98 13.05 9.04
C SER A 263 4.01 11.68 8.36
N ARG A 264 3.46 11.61 7.14
CA ARG A 264 3.50 10.43 6.28
C ARG A 264 4.53 10.59 5.16
N PRO A 265 5.23 9.52 4.74
CA PRO A 265 6.10 9.60 3.57
C PRO A 265 5.30 10.04 2.34
N VAL A 266 5.81 11.04 1.62
CA VAL A 266 5.25 11.48 0.33
C VAL A 266 6.18 11.08 -0.81
N GLY A 267 5.63 10.41 -1.82
CA GLY A 267 6.34 10.10 -3.05
C GLY A 267 6.21 11.23 -4.07
N ALA A 268 7.02 11.19 -5.13
CA ALA A 268 6.71 11.93 -6.35
C ALA A 268 5.46 11.38 -7.04
N MET A 269 5.15 10.09 -6.84
CA MET A 269 3.88 9.46 -7.24
C MET A 269 3.02 9.27 -5.99
N SER A 270 1.74 9.61 -6.06
CA SER A 270 0.78 9.44 -4.96
C SER A 270 -0.63 9.16 -5.49
N GLU A 271 -1.51 8.67 -4.62
CA GLU A 271 -2.94 8.60 -4.85
C GLU A 271 -3.57 10.01 -4.83
N VAL A 272 -4.69 10.18 -5.55
CA VAL A 272 -5.57 11.33 -5.34
C VAL A 272 -6.23 11.20 -3.96
N ASP A 273 -6.24 12.27 -3.18
CA ASP A 273 -6.63 12.25 -1.76
C ASP A 273 -8.09 12.71 -1.57
N ASP A 274 -8.98 11.75 -1.27
CA ASP A 274 -10.42 11.96 -1.04
C ASP A 274 -10.76 12.18 0.45
N THR A 275 -9.76 12.28 1.33
CA THR A 275 -9.99 12.45 2.77
C THR A 275 -10.82 13.71 3.06
N LYS A 276 -10.61 14.79 2.30
CA LYS A 276 -11.39 16.02 2.46
C LYS A 276 -12.87 15.79 2.12
N THR A 277 -13.14 15.13 1.00
CA THR A 277 -14.51 14.81 0.55
C THR A 277 -15.27 14.03 1.61
N VAL A 278 -14.62 13.02 2.21
CA VAL A 278 -15.22 12.22 3.29
C VAL A 278 -15.42 13.03 4.57
N ILE A 279 -14.46 13.87 4.97
CA ILE A 279 -14.62 14.75 6.14
C ILE A 279 -15.77 15.74 5.95
N ASP A 280 -15.94 16.27 4.73
CA ASP A 280 -17.03 17.19 4.43
C ASP A 280 -18.39 16.47 4.53
N ALA A 281 -18.49 15.23 4.03
CA ALA A 281 -19.70 14.41 4.18
C ALA A 281 -20.01 14.06 5.65
N LEU A 282 -19.00 13.68 6.44
CA LEU A 282 -19.16 13.38 7.88
C LEU A 282 -19.60 14.59 8.73
N LYS A 283 -19.38 15.81 8.24
CA LYS A 283 -19.79 17.05 8.91
C LYS A 283 -21.20 17.51 8.52
N ASP A 284 -21.73 17.00 7.42
CA ASP A 284 -23.01 17.42 6.89
C ASP A 284 -24.16 16.66 7.61
N PRO A 285 -24.98 17.34 8.43
CA PRO A 285 -26.06 16.69 9.17
C PRO A 285 -27.21 16.19 8.28
N ASP A 286 -27.28 16.63 7.01
CA ASP A 286 -28.31 16.19 6.06
C ASP A 286 -27.89 14.95 5.26
N VAL A 287 -26.65 14.48 5.43
CA VAL A 287 -26.07 13.33 4.76
C VAL A 287 -26.02 12.13 5.71
N PHE A 288 -26.48 10.98 5.24
CA PHE A 288 -26.36 9.71 5.95
C PHE A 288 -25.14 8.94 5.45
N THR A 289 -24.10 8.88 6.27
CA THR A 289 -22.79 8.35 5.89
C THR A 289 -22.67 6.85 6.16
N VAL A 290 -22.28 6.11 5.13
CA VAL A 290 -22.06 4.66 5.20
C VAL A 290 -20.62 4.38 4.82
N VAL A 291 -19.95 3.47 5.55
CA VAL A 291 -18.63 2.98 5.17
C VAL A 291 -18.63 1.47 4.96
N GLN A 292 -17.94 1.04 3.90
CA GLN A 292 -17.50 -0.34 3.68
C GLN A 292 -15.97 -0.39 3.60
N PHE A 293 -15.36 -1.52 3.95
CA PHE A 293 -13.92 -1.71 3.78
C PHE A 293 -13.60 -3.09 3.20
N ALA A 294 -12.67 -3.11 2.24
CA ALA A 294 -12.27 -4.32 1.54
C ALA A 294 -11.53 -5.33 2.44
N PRO A 295 -11.51 -6.62 2.05
CA PRO A 295 -10.85 -7.67 2.83
C PRO A 295 -9.43 -7.30 3.23
N SER A 296 -8.56 -6.89 2.30
CA SER A 296 -7.15 -6.57 2.61
C SER A 296 -6.94 -5.30 3.46
N VAL A 297 -7.98 -4.51 3.75
CA VAL A 297 -7.86 -3.38 4.69
C VAL A 297 -7.58 -3.91 6.09
N ARG A 298 -8.29 -4.97 6.50
CA ARG A 298 -8.22 -5.53 7.86
C ARG A 298 -6.85 -6.06 8.25
N THR A 299 -6.06 -6.53 7.29
CA THR A 299 -4.70 -7.05 7.52
C THR A 299 -3.59 -6.06 7.18
N GLY A 300 -3.92 -4.92 6.55
CA GLY A 300 -2.93 -3.93 6.10
C GLY A 300 -2.90 -2.63 6.91
N ILE A 301 -4.06 -2.13 7.36
CA ILE A 301 -4.15 -0.80 7.98
C ILE A 301 -3.47 -0.70 9.35
N GLY A 302 -3.46 -1.81 10.11
CA GLY A 302 -2.86 -1.87 11.45
C GLY A 302 -1.38 -1.46 11.47
N GLU A 303 -0.65 -1.66 10.38
CA GLU A 303 0.76 -1.24 10.24
C GLU A 303 0.96 0.27 10.42
N GLN A 304 -0.06 1.10 10.11
CA GLN A 304 0.01 2.56 10.33
C GLN A 304 -0.13 2.97 11.79
N PHE A 305 -0.50 2.02 12.65
CA PHE A 305 -0.75 2.18 14.08
C PHE A 305 0.13 1.22 14.91
N GLY A 306 1.22 0.70 14.32
CA GLY A 306 2.21 -0.12 15.02
C GLY A 306 1.84 -1.60 15.20
N MET A 307 0.76 -2.09 14.57
CA MET A 307 0.48 -3.53 14.52
C MET A 307 1.37 -4.22 13.49
N GLU A 308 1.61 -5.52 13.68
CA GLU A 308 2.39 -6.32 12.74
C GLU A 308 1.64 -6.51 11.40
N PRO A 309 2.35 -6.61 10.26
CA PRO A 309 1.73 -6.94 8.98
C PRO A 309 0.94 -8.26 9.08
N GLY A 310 -0.30 -8.27 8.58
CA GLY A 310 -1.17 -9.44 8.67
C GLY A 310 -2.06 -9.50 9.91
N ALA A 311 -1.78 -8.74 10.96
CA ALA A 311 -2.65 -8.71 12.14
C ALA A 311 -4.07 -8.25 11.78
N ASN A 312 -5.08 -9.06 12.11
CA ASN A 312 -6.48 -8.78 11.80
C ASN A 312 -7.02 -7.64 12.69
N ALA A 313 -7.36 -6.52 12.07
CA ALA A 313 -7.89 -5.32 12.72
C ALA A 313 -9.41 -5.15 12.57
N THR A 314 -10.14 -6.17 12.10
CA THR A 314 -11.58 -6.07 11.74
C THR A 314 -12.44 -5.49 12.87
N ALA A 315 -12.42 -6.09 14.06
CA ALA A 315 -13.23 -5.63 15.18
C ALA A 315 -12.86 -4.19 15.63
N LYS A 316 -11.58 -3.82 15.53
CA LYS A 316 -11.10 -2.47 15.83
C LYS A 316 -11.55 -1.45 14.78
N LEU A 317 -11.61 -1.85 13.51
CA LEU A 317 -12.10 -1.01 12.43
C LEU A 317 -13.57 -0.66 12.62
N TYR A 318 -14.40 -1.60 13.07
CA TYR A 318 -15.80 -1.31 13.38
C TYR A 318 -15.95 -0.21 14.44
N SER A 319 -15.19 -0.30 15.52
CA SER A 319 -15.14 0.75 16.55
C SER A 319 -14.56 2.06 16.02
N ALA A 320 -13.49 2.00 15.23
CA ALA A 320 -12.81 3.19 14.71
C ALA A 320 -13.69 3.99 13.75
N PHE A 321 -14.39 3.34 12.83
CA PHE A 321 -15.31 4.04 11.92
C PHE A 321 -16.51 4.62 12.65
N ARG A 322 -17.05 3.91 13.65
CA ARG A 322 -18.11 4.45 14.50
C ARG A 322 -17.62 5.67 15.29
N ALA A 323 -16.40 5.63 15.83
CA ALA A 323 -15.77 6.77 16.50
C ALA A 323 -15.47 7.92 15.53
N ALA A 324 -15.25 7.65 14.24
CA ALA A 324 -15.06 8.65 13.21
C ALA A 324 -16.35 9.40 12.83
N GLY A 325 -17.51 8.88 13.21
CA GLY A 325 -18.81 9.53 13.01
C GLY A 325 -19.65 8.95 11.87
N PHE A 326 -19.28 7.79 11.31
CA PHE A 326 -20.13 7.13 10.30
C PHE A 326 -21.45 6.63 10.92
N ASP A 327 -22.57 6.83 10.21
CA ASP A 327 -23.91 6.40 10.66
C ASP A 327 -24.10 4.88 10.55
N ARG A 328 -23.47 4.27 9.55
CA ARG A 328 -23.39 2.81 9.38
C ARG A 328 -21.99 2.35 9.01
N VAL A 329 -21.55 1.30 9.71
CA VAL A 329 -20.31 0.58 9.44
C VAL A 329 -20.66 -0.84 9.02
N TRP A 330 -20.51 -1.09 7.72
CA TRP A 330 -20.78 -2.36 7.06
C TRP A 330 -19.50 -2.91 6.40
N ASP A 331 -19.56 -4.11 5.83
CA ASP A 331 -18.36 -4.81 5.33
C ASP A 331 -18.46 -5.14 3.84
N THR A 332 -17.41 -4.83 3.06
CA THR A 332 -17.35 -5.23 1.64
C THR A 332 -17.37 -6.75 1.48
N ASN A 333 -16.92 -7.51 2.48
CA ASN A 333 -16.96 -8.97 2.45
C ASN A 333 -18.40 -9.50 2.30
N PHE A 334 -19.43 -8.81 2.81
CA PHE A 334 -20.83 -9.15 2.52
C PHE A 334 -21.07 -9.16 1.01
N SER A 335 -20.71 -8.07 0.33
CA SER A 335 -20.86 -7.98 -1.12
C SER A 335 -19.89 -8.87 -1.90
N ALA A 336 -18.79 -9.33 -1.30
CA ALA A 336 -17.92 -10.32 -1.94
C ALA A 336 -18.60 -11.70 -1.98
N ASP A 337 -19.31 -12.08 -0.91
CA ASP A 337 -20.19 -13.26 -0.96
C ASP A 337 -21.29 -13.08 -2.03
N LEU A 338 -21.86 -11.88 -2.15
CA LEU A 338 -22.84 -11.57 -3.20
C LEU A 338 -22.24 -11.70 -4.60
N THR A 339 -21.00 -11.23 -4.81
CA THR A 339 -20.27 -11.40 -6.08
C THR A 339 -20.11 -12.87 -6.42
N ILE A 340 -19.78 -13.74 -5.46
CA ILE A 340 -19.69 -15.19 -5.72
C ILE A 340 -21.03 -15.80 -6.11
N MET A 341 -22.13 -15.35 -5.52
CA MET A 341 -23.46 -15.82 -5.88
C MET A 341 -23.79 -15.49 -7.34
N GLU A 342 -23.51 -14.27 -7.79
CA GLU A 342 -23.77 -13.85 -9.18
C GLU A 342 -22.75 -14.44 -10.16
N GLU A 343 -21.45 -14.28 -9.90
CA GLU A 343 -20.36 -14.73 -10.80
C GLU A 343 -20.30 -16.25 -10.92
N GLY A 344 -20.54 -16.96 -9.82
CA GLY A 344 -20.67 -18.41 -9.79
C GLY A 344 -21.89 -18.89 -10.57
N THR A 345 -23.04 -18.23 -10.40
CA THR A 345 -24.26 -18.59 -11.16
C THR A 345 -24.11 -18.26 -12.65
N GLU A 346 -23.51 -17.12 -12.99
CA GLU A 346 -23.18 -16.76 -14.38
C GLU A 346 -22.28 -17.82 -15.01
N PHE A 347 -21.25 -18.28 -14.30
CA PHE A 347 -20.36 -19.33 -14.77
C PHE A 347 -21.13 -20.63 -15.05
N LEU A 348 -21.99 -21.07 -14.12
CA LEU A 348 -22.83 -22.25 -14.30
C LEU A 348 -23.78 -22.10 -15.51
N ASN A 349 -24.36 -20.92 -15.69
CA ASN A 349 -25.20 -20.62 -16.84
C ASN A 349 -24.40 -20.68 -18.16
N ARG A 350 -23.15 -20.21 -18.19
CA ARG A 350 -22.28 -20.36 -19.38
C ARG A 350 -21.98 -21.83 -19.66
N VAL A 351 -21.72 -22.64 -18.64
CA VAL A 351 -21.47 -24.09 -18.82
C VAL A 351 -22.70 -24.79 -19.39
N GLN A 352 -23.89 -24.52 -18.85
CA GLN A 352 -25.14 -25.15 -19.29
C GLN A 352 -25.56 -24.72 -20.70
N ASN A 353 -25.32 -23.46 -21.07
CA ASN A 353 -25.78 -22.90 -22.34
C ASN A 353 -24.69 -22.81 -23.42
N ASN A 354 -23.53 -23.47 -23.19
CA ASN A 354 -22.37 -23.43 -24.09
C ASN A 354 -21.97 -21.99 -24.47
N GLY A 355 -21.87 -21.14 -23.43
CA GLY A 355 -21.50 -19.74 -23.52
C GLY A 355 -20.02 -19.51 -23.85
N VAL A 356 -19.57 -18.26 -23.69
CA VAL A 356 -18.21 -17.86 -24.04
C VAL A 356 -17.23 -18.25 -22.95
N PHE A 357 -16.21 -19.03 -23.33
CA PHE A 357 -15.11 -19.46 -22.46
C PHE A 357 -13.73 -18.97 -22.97
N PRO A 358 -12.74 -18.83 -22.07
CA PRO A 358 -12.87 -18.86 -20.60
C PRO A 358 -13.70 -17.69 -20.07
N GLN A 359 -14.41 -17.85 -18.95
CA GLN A 359 -14.89 -16.72 -18.17
C GLN A 359 -13.70 -16.09 -17.44
N PHE A 360 -13.59 -14.77 -17.45
CA PHE A 360 -12.64 -14.00 -16.65
C PHE A 360 -13.34 -13.34 -15.48
N THR A 361 -12.67 -13.31 -14.34
CA THR A 361 -13.14 -12.46 -13.23
C THR A 361 -13.08 -10.98 -13.58
N SER A 362 -14.01 -10.19 -13.05
CA SER A 362 -14.15 -8.75 -13.34
C SER A 362 -13.91 -7.82 -12.13
N CYS A 363 -13.71 -8.36 -10.92
CA CYS A 363 -13.67 -7.55 -9.70
C CYS A 363 -12.45 -6.61 -9.57
N CYS A 364 -11.40 -6.82 -10.38
CA CYS A 364 -10.21 -5.98 -10.44
C CYS A 364 -10.35 -4.90 -11.54
N PRO A 365 -10.57 -3.61 -11.20
CA PRO A 365 -10.85 -2.57 -12.20
C PRO A 365 -9.67 -2.27 -13.12
N ALA A 366 -8.44 -2.44 -12.64
CA ALA A 366 -7.25 -2.29 -13.47
C ALA A 366 -7.13 -3.40 -14.52
N TRP A 367 -7.63 -4.60 -14.22
CA TRP A 367 -7.74 -5.69 -15.19
C TRP A 367 -8.86 -5.43 -16.20
N VAL A 368 -10.05 -5.03 -15.74
CA VAL A 368 -11.16 -4.65 -16.64
C VAL A 368 -10.71 -3.57 -17.62
N LYS A 369 -10.13 -2.46 -17.12
CA LYS A 369 -9.62 -1.38 -17.99
C LYS A 369 -8.51 -1.86 -18.93
N TYR A 370 -7.70 -2.83 -18.51
CA TYR A 370 -6.68 -3.43 -19.38
C TYR A 370 -7.31 -4.23 -20.53
N VAL A 371 -8.38 -4.99 -20.28
CA VAL A 371 -9.14 -5.69 -21.34
C VAL A 371 -9.80 -4.70 -22.28
N GLU A 372 -10.54 -3.72 -21.75
CA GLU A 372 -11.24 -2.69 -22.55
C GLU A 372 -10.30 -1.97 -23.52
N LYS A 373 -9.05 -1.76 -23.08
CA LYS A 373 -8.04 -1.01 -23.81
C LYS A 373 -7.20 -1.84 -24.77
N TYR A 374 -6.67 -2.96 -24.30
CA TYR A 374 -5.64 -3.72 -25.01
C TYR A 374 -6.17 -5.02 -25.64
N TYR A 375 -7.27 -5.56 -25.12
CA TYR A 375 -7.86 -6.82 -25.60
C TYR A 375 -9.39 -6.76 -25.67
N PRO A 376 -10.00 -5.75 -26.34
CA PRO A 376 -11.45 -5.55 -26.34
C PRO A 376 -12.23 -6.73 -26.92
N GLN A 377 -11.61 -7.58 -27.74
CA GLN A 377 -12.18 -8.83 -28.24
C GLN A 377 -12.45 -9.87 -27.14
N LEU A 378 -11.82 -9.73 -25.98
CA LEU A 378 -12.03 -10.58 -24.79
C LEU A 378 -13.05 -9.97 -23.81
N ILE A 379 -13.70 -8.84 -24.13
CA ILE A 379 -14.79 -8.30 -23.30
C ILE A 379 -15.90 -9.34 -23.05
N PRO A 380 -16.38 -10.12 -24.05
CA PRO A 380 -17.41 -11.15 -23.81
C PRO A 380 -16.98 -12.25 -22.83
N ASN A 381 -15.68 -12.39 -22.59
CA ASN A 381 -15.14 -13.33 -21.63
C ASN A 381 -15.22 -12.80 -20.18
N LEU A 382 -15.28 -11.48 -19.95
CA LEU A 382 -15.45 -10.93 -18.60
C LEU A 382 -16.79 -11.34 -17.99
N SER A 383 -16.79 -11.67 -16.69
CA SER A 383 -18.00 -11.80 -15.90
C SER A 383 -18.75 -10.47 -15.88
N SER A 384 -20.05 -10.52 -16.11
CA SER A 384 -20.92 -9.36 -16.00
C SER A 384 -21.17 -8.95 -14.55
N ALA A 385 -20.92 -9.83 -13.57
CA ALA A 385 -21.02 -9.50 -12.17
C ALA A 385 -20.12 -8.29 -11.83
N LYS A 386 -20.69 -7.30 -11.13
CA LYS A 386 -19.97 -6.14 -10.61
C LYS A 386 -18.95 -6.57 -9.57
N SER A 387 -17.97 -5.70 -9.30
CA SER A 387 -17.08 -5.93 -8.17
C SER A 387 -17.80 -5.81 -6.83
N PRO A 388 -17.26 -6.39 -5.74
CA PRO A 388 -17.84 -6.26 -4.41
C PRO A 388 -18.10 -4.79 -4.02
N GLN A 389 -17.17 -3.88 -4.32
CA GLN A 389 -17.37 -2.44 -4.07
C GLN A 389 -18.65 -1.90 -4.69
N GLN A 390 -18.90 -2.21 -5.96
CA GLN A 390 -20.02 -1.65 -6.71
C GLN A 390 -21.33 -2.35 -6.39
N MET A 391 -21.30 -3.68 -6.21
CA MET A 391 -22.46 -4.41 -5.68
C MET A 391 -22.89 -3.85 -4.33
N PHE A 392 -21.94 -3.56 -3.44
CA PHE A 392 -22.23 -2.95 -2.16
C PHE A 392 -22.88 -1.58 -2.31
N GLY A 393 -22.33 -0.69 -3.15
CA GLY A 393 -22.89 0.64 -3.36
C GLY A 393 -24.33 0.62 -3.86
N ALA A 394 -24.59 -0.20 -4.88
CA ALA A 394 -25.91 -0.37 -5.46
C ALA A 394 -26.92 -0.90 -4.43
N VAL A 395 -26.53 -1.91 -3.63
CA VAL A 395 -27.37 -2.51 -2.60
C VAL A 395 -27.56 -1.56 -1.40
N ALA A 396 -26.53 -0.83 -0.99
CA ALA A 396 -26.60 0.12 0.11
C ALA A 396 -27.62 1.23 -0.19
N LYS A 397 -27.57 1.81 -1.40
CA LYS A 397 -28.50 2.88 -1.81
C LYS A 397 -29.88 2.39 -2.25
N THR A 398 -30.12 1.09 -2.31
CA THR A 398 -31.46 0.52 -2.57
C THR A 398 -31.99 -0.20 -1.34
N TYR A 399 -31.60 -1.45 -1.14
CA TYR A 399 -31.99 -2.29 -0.01
C TYR A 399 -31.58 -1.66 1.34
N GLY A 400 -30.34 -1.16 1.46
CA GLY A 400 -29.83 -0.53 2.69
C GLY A 400 -30.61 0.73 3.07
N ALA A 401 -30.80 1.65 2.11
CA ALA A 401 -31.53 2.90 2.28
C ALA A 401 -32.98 2.66 2.71
N LYS A 402 -33.66 1.70 2.05
CA LYS A 402 -35.02 1.28 2.42
C LYS A 402 -35.10 0.76 3.85
N ASN A 403 -34.17 -0.10 4.26
CA ASN A 403 -34.17 -0.69 5.61
C ASN A 403 -33.75 0.32 6.69
N CYS A 404 -32.96 1.34 6.34
CA CYS A 404 -32.59 2.42 7.26
C CYS A 404 -33.63 3.56 7.32
N GLY A 405 -34.62 3.57 6.41
CA GLY A 405 -35.59 4.66 6.30
C GLY A 405 -34.96 5.98 5.81
N VAL A 406 -33.92 5.89 4.98
CA VAL A 406 -33.15 7.03 4.47
C VAL A 406 -33.45 7.23 2.98
N GLU A 407 -33.55 8.49 2.53
CA GLU A 407 -33.63 8.79 1.09
C GLU A 407 -32.32 8.36 0.40
N PRO A 408 -32.36 7.51 -0.64
CA PRO A 408 -31.16 7.00 -1.32
C PRO A 408 -30.15 8.07 -1.72
N LYS A 409 -30.60 9.18 -2.32
CA LYS A 409 -29.75 10.32 -2.71
C LYS A 409 -29.05 11.05 -1.54
N LYS A 410 -29.52 10.87 -0.30
CA LYS A 410 -28.88 11.42 0.92
C LYS A 410 -27.88 10.44 1.54
N MET A 411 -27.86 9.19 1.09
CA MET A 411 -26.87 8.22 1.54
C MET A 411 -25.55 8.45 0.81
N PHE A 412 -24.49 8.71 1.59
CA PHE A 412 -23.13 8.87 1.08
C PHE A 412 -22.30 7.64 1.44
N VAL A 413 -21.99 6.83 0.43
CA VAL A 413 -21.29 5.55 0.56
C VAL A 413 -19.80 5.75 0.32
N VAL A 414 -19.00 5.49 1.35
CA VAL A 414 -17.54 5.51 1.31
C VAL A 414 -17.01 4.09 1.27
N SER A 415 -16.07 3.82 0.37
CA SER A 415 -15.34 2.56 0.36
C SER A 415 -13.89 2.74 0.78
N VAL A 416 -13.38 1.85 1.63
CA VAL A 416 -11.95 1.82 1.98
C VAL A 416 -11.29 0.65 1.25
N MET A 417 -10.31 0.95 0.40
CA MET A 417 -9.80 0.00 -0.59
C MET A 417 -8.26 -0.03 -0.60
N PRO A 418 -7.63 -1.19 -0.80
CA PRO A 418 -6.17 -1.28 -0.99
C PRO A 418 -5.73 -0.86 -2.41
N CYS A 419 -6.55 -0.14 -3.16
CA CYS A 419 -6.40 0.03 -4.61
C CYS A 419 -6.74 1.46 -5.06
N THR A 420 -5.90 2.04 -5.92
CA THR A 420 -6.15 3.34 -6.55
C THR A 420 -7.13 3.26 -7.71
N ALA A 421 -7.19 2.13 -8.43
CA ALA A 421 -8.11 1.95 -9.55
C ALA A 421 -9.58 1.85 -9.10
N LYS A 422 -9.85 1.58 -7.82
CA LYS A 422 -11.21 1.63 -7.24
C LYS A 422 -11.80 3.05 -7.23
N LYS A 423 -10.96 4.09 -7.14
CA LYS A 423 -11.37 5.50 -7.31
C LYS A 423 -11.86 5.78 -8.73
N TYR A 424 -11.25 5.16 -9.73
CA TYR A 424 -11.74 5.23 -11.10
C TYR A 424 -13.04 4.44 -11.27
N GLU A 425 -13.08 3.24 -10.71
CA GLU A 425 -14.25 2.39 -10.82
C GLU A 425 -15.49 3.12 -10.31
N CYS A 426 -15.49 3.75 -9.13
CA CYS A 426 -16.67 4.46 -8.61
C CYS A 426 -17.06 5.75 -9.35
N GLN A 427 -16.32 6.15 -10.38
CA GLN A 427 -16.66 7.32 -11.19
C GLN A 427 -17.11 6.95 -12.61
N ARG A 428 -17.14 5.65 -12.94
CA ARG A 428 -17.66 5.17 -14.23
C ARG A 428 -19.15 5.52 -14.33
N GLU A 429 -19.58 5.99 -15.50
CA GLU A 429 -20.92 6.57 -15.67
C GLU A 429 -22.05 5.56 -15.50
N GLU A 430 -21.75 4.29 -15.77
CA GLU A 430 -22.64 3.15 -15.63
C GLU A 430 -22.90 2.73 -14.19
N PHE A 431 -22.07 3.09 -13.20
CA PHE A 431 -22.31 2.72 -11.80
C PHE A 431 -23.19 3.74 -11.08
N ALA A 432 -24.38 3.91 -11.62
CA ALA A 432 -25.44 4.76 -11.09
C ALA A 432 -26.77 3.99 -10.95
N ASP A 433 -26.72 2.65 -10.94
CA ASP A 433 -27.88 1.78 -11.06
C ASP A 433 -28.86 1.96 -9.90
N ALA A 434 -28.38 2.23 -8.68
CA ALA A 434 -29.28 2.55 -7.58
C ALA A 434 -30.18 3.76 -7.90
N SER A 435 -29.61 4.79 -8.53
CA SER A 435 -30.36 5.98 -8.92
C SER A 435 -31.35 5.71 -10.06
N ASP A 436 -30.99 4.83 -11.00
CA ASP A 436 -31.86 4.41 -12.09
C ASP A 436 -33.05 3.56 -11.60
N ILE A 437 -32.82 2.68 -10.62
CA ILE A 437 -33.88 1.89 -9.97
C ILE A 437 -34.80 2.77 -9.12
N ASN A 438 -34.23 3.65 -8.31
CA ASN A 438 -34.99 4.52 -7.41
C ASN A 438 -35.71 5.65 -8.16
N LYS A 439 -35.23 6.03 -9.36
CA LYS A 439 -35.76 7.10 -10.22
C LYS A 439 -35.82 8.46 -9.50
N ASP A 440 -34.83 8.75 -8.66
CA ASP A 440 -34.82 9.90 -7.74
C ASP A 440 -33.65 10.87 -7.96
N GLY A 441 -33.06 10.85 -9.15
CA GLY A 441 -31.95 11.70 -9.56
C GLY A 441 -30.88 10.89 -10.28
N LYS A 442 -29.72 11.50 -10.53
CA LYS A 442 -28.53 10.76 -10.98
C LYS A 442 -27.44 10.91 -9.92
N TYR A 443 -26.99 9.80 -9.36
CA TYR A 443 -25.90 9.74 -8.38
C TYR A 443 -25.16 8.40 -8.52
N GLN A 444 -23.89 8.40 -8.09
CA GLN A 444 -23.03 7.21 -8.12
C GLN A 444 -23.48 6.19 -7.06
N ASP A 445 -23.27 4.91 -7.32
CA ASP A 445 -23.48 3.84 -6.34
C ASP A 445 -22.52 3.96 -5.14
N VAL A 446 -21.28 4.39 -5.39
CA VAL A 446 -20.25 4.69 -4.39
C VAL A 446 -19.74 6.11 -4.59
N ASP A 447 -19.79 6.95 -3.55
CA ASP A 447 -19.51 8.38 -3.67
C ASP A 447 -18.04 8.75 -3.49
N ALA A 448 -17.32 8.00 -2.65
CA ALA A 448 -15.89 8.25 -2.40
C ALA A 448 -15.13 6.96 -2.07
N VAL A 449 -13.85 6.94 -2.40
CA VAL A 449 -12.96 5.81 -2.12
C VAL A 449 -11.73 6.30 -1.39
N LEU A 450 -11.49 5.82 -0.17
CA LEU A 450 -10.23 6.04 0.54
C LEU A 450 -9.30 4.85 0.33
N THR A 451 -8.03 5.11 0.01
CA THR A 451 -7.00 4.08 0.16
C THR A 451 -6.74 3.77 1.65
N ILE A 452 -6.01 2.70 1.94
CA ILE A 452 -5.59 2.40 3.33
C ILE A 452 -4.79 3.56 3.92
N ARG A 453 -3.95 4.21 3.11
CA ARG A 453 -3.15 5.37 3.53
C ARG A 453 -4.02 6.58 3.86
N GLU A 454 -5.05 6.85 3.06
CA GLU A 454 -6.01 7.93 3.30
C GLU A 454 -6.90 7.64 4.51
N CYS A 455 -7.35 6.39 4.70
CA CYS A 455 -8.11 5.99 5.88
C CYS A 455 -7.29 6.14 7.17
N ALA A 456 -6.03 5.70 7.17
CA ALA A 456 -5.14 5.92 8.30
C ALA A 456 -4.91 7.41 8.57
N LYS A 457 -4.82 8.24 7.53
CA LYS A 457 -4.76 9.70 7.64
C LYS A 457 -6.04 10.26 8.27
N LEU A 458 -7.22 9.82 7.84
CA LEU A 458 -8.52 10.21 8.40
C LEU A 458 -8.58 9.93 9.91
N PHE A 459 -8.28 8.70 10.33
CA PHE A 459 -8.27 8.34 11.75
C PHE A 459 -7.31 9.23 12.57
N LYS A 460 -6.09 9.46 12.06
CA LYS A 460 -5.12 10.35 12.72
C LYS A 460 -5.59 11.80 12.80
N LEU A 461 -6.28 12.32 11.78
CA LEU A 461 -6.89 13.66 11.80
C LEU A 461 -7.97 13.78 12.87
N LEU A 462 -8.71 12.69 13.12
CA LEU A 462 -9.77 12.60 14.11
C LEU A 462 -9.27 12.20 15.51
N GLY A 463 -7.96 11.99 15.69
CA GLY A 463 -7.37 11.56 16.97
C GLY A 463 -7.71 10.11 17.35
N ILE A 464 -8.04 9.27 16.36
CA ILE A 464 -8.38 7.87 16.54
C ILE A 464 -7.11 7.03 16.36
N ASP A 465 -6.63 6.44 17.45
CA ASP A 465 -5.63 5.38 17.42
C ASP A 465 -6.34 4.04 17.27
N LEU A 466 -6.15 3.40 16.11
CA LEU A 466 -6.75 2.10 15.80
C LEU A 466 -6.28 1.01 16.77
N SER A 467 -4.99 1.00 17.13
CA SER A 467 -4.41 -0.05 17.99
C SER A 467 -5.00 -0.03 19.40
N ALA A 468 -5.36 1.17 19.87
CA ALA A 468 -5.99 1.41 21.16
C ALA A 468 -7.52 1.26 21.14
N GLN A 469 -8.16 1.08 19.98
CA GLN A 469 -9.59 0.85 19.92
C GLN A 469 -9.97 -0.48 20.60
N LYS A 470 -11.10 -0.45 21.28
CA LYS A 470 -11.76 -1.66 21.74
C LYS A 470 -12.33 -2.40 20.54
N ASP A 471 -12.33 -3.72 20.63
CA ASP A 471 -13.01 -4.55 19.64
C ASP A 471 -14.51 -4.22 19.69
N GLY A 472 -15.09 -4.02 18.52
CA GLY A 472 -16.50 -3.73 18.34
C GLY A 472 -17.11 -4.67 17.31
N GLU A 473 -18.42 -4.58 17.18
CA GLU A 473 -19.22 -5.36 16.24
C GLU A 473 -19.60 -4.50 15.04
N PRO A 474 -19.79 -5.11 13.85
CA PRO A 474 -20.34 -4.40 12.71
C PRO A 474 -21.80 -4.03 12.96
N ASP A 475 -22.31 -3.06 12.20
CA ASP A 475 -23.75 -2.82 12.19
C ASP A 475 -24.46 -3.94 11.41
N PRO A 476 -25.67 -4.37 11.82
CA PRO A 476 -26.37 -5.46 11.15
C PRO A 476 -26.82 -5.06 9.74
N LEU A 477 -27.25 -6.05 8.94
CA LEU A 477 -27.89 -5.96 7.60
C LEU A 477 -26.98 -6.32 6.42
N MET A 478 -25.76 -5.79 6.40
CA MET A 478 -24.83 -5.91 5.27
C MET A 478 -23.38 -6.11 5.76
N SER A 479 -23.21 -6.98 6.74
CA SER A 479 -21.92 -7.14 7.43
C SER A 479 -21.53 -8.58 7.72
N ALA A 480 -22.49 -9.50 7.79
CA ALA A 480 -22.15 -10.90 7.92
C ALA A 480 -21.40 -11.33 6.65
N TYR A 481 -20.29 -12.05 6.83
CA TYR A 481 -19.50 -12.58 5.73
C TYR A 481 -19.00 -13.98 6.05
N THR A 482 -18.66 -14.73 5.00
CA THR A 482 -18.03 -16.05 5.13
C THR A 482 -16.53 -15.97 4.94
N GLY A 483 -15.82 -17.00 5.37
CA GLY A 483 -14.39 -17.14 5.07
C GLY A 483 -14.06 -17.13 3.57
N ALA A 484 -15.02 -17.46 2.68
CA ALA A 484 -14.82 -17.30 1.24
C ALA A 484 -14.65 -15.83 0.83
N ALA A 485 -15.38 -14.90 1.47
CA ALA A 485 -15.27 -13.48 1.18
C ALA A 485 -13.93 -12.87 1.62
N THR A 486 -13.36 -13.30 2.75
CA THR A 486 -12.15 -12.66 3.26
C THR A 486 -10.91 -12.94 2.38
N ILE A 487 -10.84 -14.13 1.79
CA ILE A 487 -9.72 -14.50 0.92
C ILE A 487 -9.70 -13.77 -0.43
N PHE A 488 -10.76 -13.06 -0.82
CA PHE A 488 -10.76 -12.18 -2.02
C PHE A 488 -9.55 -11.24 -2.04
N GLY A 489 -9.05 -10.85 -0.87
CA GLY A 489 -7.92 -9.95 -0.74
C GLY A 489 -6.59 -10.51 -1.27
N ARG A 490 -6.45 -11.83 -1.41
CA ARG A 490 -5.24 -12.51 -1.93
C ARG A 490 -5.46 -13.07 -3.34
N THR A 491 -4.37 -13.24 -4.08
CA THR A 491 -4.42 -13.95 -5.37
C THR A 491 -4.96 -15.37 -5.20
N GLY A 492 -5.85 -15.77 -6.11
CA GLY A 492 -6.54 -17.06 -6.13
C GLY A 492 -7.71 -17.14 -5.16
N GLY A 493 -7.95 -16.13 -4.33
CA GLY A 493 -9.03 -16.16 -3.36
C GLY A 493 -10.42 -16.09 -3.98
N VAL A 494 -10.58 -15.31 -5.06
CA VAL A 494 -11.85 -15.19 -5.79
C VAL A 494 -12.17 -16.53 -6.45
N MET A 495 -11.18 -17.14 -7.11
CA MET A 495 -11.29 -18.46 -7.71
C MET A 495 -11.63 -19.52 -6.66
N THR A 496 -10.92 -19.54 -5.53
CA THR A 496 -11.22 -20.47 -4.43
C THR A 496 -12.66 -20.30 -3.93
N ALA A 497 -13.10 -19.07 -3.68
CA ALA A 497 -14.44 -18.76 -3.20
C ALA A 497 -15.53 -19.17 -4.20
N ALA A 498 -15.31 -18.90 -5.48
CA ALA A 498 -16.22 -19.29 -6.56
C ALA A 498 -16.32 -20.81 -6.69
N LEU A 499 -15.19 -21.52 -6.64
CA LEU A 499 -15.16 -22.99 -6.69
C LEU A 499 -15.87 -23.62 -5.48
N ARG A 500 -15.68 -23.09 -4.27
CA ARG A 500 -16.39 -23.56 -3.06
C ARG A 500 -17.91 -23.53 -3.23
N THR A 501 -18.44 -22.54 -3.94
CA THR A 501 -19.89 -22.41 -4.17
C THR A 501 -20.36 -23.16 -5.40
N ALA A 502 -19.74 -22.94 -6.56
CA ALA A 502 -20.14 -23.55 -7.82
C ALA A 502 -20.02 -25.08 -7.80
N TYR A 503 -18.98 -25.63 -7.17
CA TYR A 503 -18.79 -27.07 -7.07
C TYR A 503 -19.93 -27.73 -6.28
N GLU A 504 -20.26 -27.21 -5.11
CA GLU A 504 -21.29 -27.82 -4.26
C GLU A 504 -22.68 -27.73 -4.86
N ILE A 505 -22.99 -26.63 -5.55
CA ILE A 505 -24.26 -26.45 -6.26
C ILE A 505 -24.42 -27.49 -7.39
N VAL A 506 -23.36 -27.76 -8.16
CA VAL A 506 -23.43 -28.70 -9.30
C VAL A 506 -23.32 -30.16 -8.85
N GLU A 507 -22.40 -30.44 -7.94
CA GLU A 507 -22.09 -31.79 -7.51
C GLU A 507 -23.06 -32.31 -6.44
N GLU A 508 -23.78 -31.40 -5.76
CA GLU A 508 -24.61 -31.70 -4.58
C GLU A 508 -23.79 -32.41 -3.48
N LYS A 509 -22.48 -32.15 -3.47
CA LYS A 509 -21.50 -32.75 -2.56
C LYS A 509 -20.52 -31.69 -2.10
N PRO A 510 -20.07 -31.74 -0.83
CA PRO A 510 -19.11 -30.77 -0.33
C PRO A 510 -17.76 -30.92 -1.03
N LEU A 511 -17.11 -29.79 -1.32
CA LEU A 511 -15.73 -29.80 -1.80
C LEU A 511 -14.81 -30.21 -0.64
N GLN A 512 -14.06 -31.31 -0.79
CA GLN A 512 -13.24 -31.85 0.30
C GLN A 512 -12.02 -30.99 0.64
N ASP A 513 -11.40 -30.38 -0.38
CA ASP A 513 -10.28 -29.45 -0.21
C ASP A 513 -10.76 -28.01 -0.44
N LEU A 514 -11.05 -27.31 0.66
CA LEU A 514 -11.48 -25.91 0.63
C LEU A 514 -10.33 -24.93 0.45
N ASP A 515 -9.08 -25.34 0.69
CA ASP A 515 -7.95 -24.42 0.72
C ASP A 515 -7.33 -24.25 -0.66
N LEU A 516 -7.41 -25.28 -1.53
CA LEU A 516 -6.92 -25.25 -2.92
C LEU A 516 -5.53 -24.59 -2.99
N GLN A 517 -4.61 -25.03 -2.10
CA GLN A 517 -3.36 -24.32 -1.79
C GLN A 517 -2.49 -24.02 -3.03
N SER A 518 -2.58 -24.86 -4.06
CA SER A 518 -1.90 -24.66 -5.35
C SER A 518 -2.25 -23.34 -6.04
N LEU A 519 -3.42 -22.75 -5.75
CA LEU A 519 -3.86 -21.47 -6.30
C LEU A 519 -3.40 -20.25 -5.49
N GLY A 520 -2.80 -20.43 -4.30
CA GLY A 520 -2.41 -19.35 -3.37
C GLY A 520 -0.94 -18.91 -3.40
N THR A 521 -0.06 -19.56 -4.17
CA THR A 521 1.40 -19.29 -4.15
C THR A 521 1.83 -17.97 -4.84
N TYR A 522 3.13 -17.66 -4.95
CA TYR A 522 3.62 -16.45 -5.65
C TYR A 522 4.27 -16.80 -7.01
N ASP A 523 3.72 -17.80 -7.69
CA ASP A 523 4.17 -18.26 -8.99
C ASP A 523 3.21 -17.73 -10.08
N GLY A 524 3.76 -17.12 -11.14
CA GLY A 524 3.06 -16.14 -11.99
C GLY A 524 1.70 -16.55 -12.57
N VAL A 525 1.55 -17.80 -13.03
CA VAL A 525 0.27 -18.38 -13.46
C VAL A 525 0.13 -19.73 -12.79
N LYS A 526 -1.02 -19.98 -12.19
CA LYS A 526 -1.37 -21.23 -11.52
C LYS A 526 -2.58 -21.84 -12.19
N THR A 527 -2.64 -23.15 -12.18
CA THR A 527 -3.71 -23.89 -12.83
C THR A 527 -4.17 -25.00 -11.91
N ALA A 528 -5.45 -25.33 -11.99
CA ALA A 528 -6.02 -26.48 -11.30
C ALA A 528 -7.12 -27.09 -12.18
N SER A 529 -7.33 -28.39 -12.00
CA SER A 529 -8.41 -29.13 -12.66
C SER A 529 -9.24 -29.78 -11.57
N VAL A 530 -10.54 -29.47 -11.56
CA VAL A 530 -11.49 -30.00 -10.58
C VAL A 530 -12.43 -30.99 -11.28
N PRO A 531 -12.49 -32.27 -10.86
CA PRO A 531 -13.41 -33.23 -11.47
C PRO A 531 -14.87 -32.92 -11.15
N THR A 532 -15.74 -32.82 -12.16
CA THR A 532 -17.19 -32.60 -12.03
C THR A 532 -17.98 -33.66 -12.78
N LYS A 533 -19.29 -33.78 -12.54
CA LYS A 533 -20.25 -34.61 -13.31
C LYS A 533 -20.22 -34.28 -14.80
N ALA A 534 -19.88 -33.04 -15.17
CA ALA A 534 -19.82 -32.56 -16.55
C ALA A 534 -18.43 -32.74 -17.21
N GLY A 535 -17.43 -33.24 -16.48
CA GLY A 535 -16.05 -33.38 -16.95
C GLY A 535 -15.04 -32.66 -16.06
N GLU A 536 -13.80 -32.46 -16.54
CA GLU A 536 -12.78 -31.72 -15.81
C GLU A 536 -12.94 -30.21 -15.97
N LEU A 537 -13.18 -29.52 -14.85
CA LEU A 537 -13.23 -28.07 -14.79
C LEU A 537 -11.81 -27.51 -14.64
N ASN A 538 -11.23 -27.06 -15.76
CA ASN A 538 -9.94 -26.38 -15.78
C ASN A 538 -10.06 -24.90 -15.41
N VAL A 539 -9.29 -24.48 -14.40
CA VAL A 539 -9.23 -23.10 -13.92
C VAL A 539 -7.80 -22.57 -13.88
N ALA A 540 -7.65 -21.26 -14.03
CA ALA A 540 -6.36 -20.59 -13.87
C ALA A 540 -6.45 -19.35 -12.98
N VAL A 541 -5.33 -19.03 -12.32
CA VAL A 541 -5.18 -17.82 -11.51
C VAL A 541 -3.88 -17.17 -11.94
N ALA A 542 -3.95 -15.88 -12.26
CA ALA A 542 -2.78 -15.08 -12.56
C ALA A 542 -2.81 -13.76 -11.81
N TYR A 543 -1.63 -13.29 -11.44
CA TYR A 543 -1.46 -11.91 -11.02
C TYR A 543 -0.40 -11.20 -11.86
N GLY A 544 -0.47 -9.87 -11.91
CA GLY A 544 0.39 -9.06 -12.74
C GLY A 544 -0.09 -9.04 -14.19
N LEU A 545 -0.26 -7.83 -14.73
CA LEU A 545 -0.76 -7.66 -16.09
C LEU A 545 0.21 -8.18 -17.16
N GLY A 546 1.49 -8.35 -16.84
CA GLY A 546 2.44 -9.07 -17.70
C GLY A 546 2.14 -10.56 -17.88
N ASN A 547 1.55 -11.22 -16.88
CA ASN A 547 1.05 -12.59 -17.03
C ASN A 547 -0.31 -12.59 -17.73
N ALA A 548 -1.18 -11.62 -17.41
CA ALA A 548 -2.46 -11.43 -18.08
C ALA A 548 -2.28 -11.26 -19.59
N LYS A 549 -1.30 -10.46 -20.03
CA LYS A 549 -0.90 -10.30 -21.44
C LYS A 549 -0.67 -11.65 -22.14
N LYS A 550 0.14 -12.53 -21.53
CA LYS A 550 0.46 -13.85 -22.09
C LYS A 550 -0.78 -14.72 -22.21
N ILE A 551 -1.66 -14.70 -21.20
CA ILE A 551 -2.92 -15.45 -21.21
C ILE A 551 -3.84 -14.93 -22.32
N CYS A 552 -4.00 -13.61 -22.45
CA CYS A 552 -4.81 -13.01 -23.50
C CYS A 552 -4.29 -13.39 -24.90
N GLU A 553 -2.99 -13.21 -25.14
CA GLU A 553 -2.36 -13.52 -26.43
C GLU A 553 -2.48 -15.00 -26.78
N ASP A 554 -2.29 -15.89 -25.81
CA ASP A 554 -2.48 -17.33 -25.99
C ASP A 554 -3.91 -17.67 -26.38
N ILE A 555 -4.92 -17.17 -25.64
CA ILE A 555 -6.35 -17.40 -25.96
C ILE A 555 -6.69 -16.91 -27.36
N ILE A 556 -6.25 -15.71 -27.73
CA ILE A 556 -6.50 -15.12 -29.06
C ILE A 556 -5.87 -15.95 -30.17
N SER A 557 -4.70 -16.55 -29.91
CA SER A 557 -4.02 -17.43 -30.86
C SER A 557 -4.57 -18.86 -30.91
N GLY A 558 -5.57 -19.19 -30.07
CA GLY A 558 -6.13 -20.55 -29.94
C GLY A 558 -5.23 -21.51 -29.15
N GLY A 559 -4.40 -20.99 -28.25
CA GLY A 559 -3.47 -21.75 -27.42
C GLY A 559 -4.14 -22.51 -26.27
N ASP A 560 -3.34 -23.01 -25.32
CA ASP A 560 -3.83 -23.89 -24.27
C ASP A 560 -4.77 -23.20 -23.27
N PHE A 561 -4.61 -21.91 -23.01
CA PHE A 561 -5.50 -21.14 -22.13
C PHE A 561 -6.92 -21.01 -22.70
N SER A 562 -7.12 -21.22 -24.01
CA SER A 562 -8.46 -21.26 -24.61
C SER A 562 -9.30 -22.47 -24.16
N LYS A 563 -8.66 -23.50 -23.57
CA LYS A 563 -9.30 -24.71 -23.05
C LYS A 563 -9.73 -24.59 -21.58
N TYR A 564 -9.44 -23.44 -20.95
CA TYR A 564 -9.83 -23.18 -19.58
C TYR A 564 -11.26 -22.67 -19.54
N HIS A 565 -11.94 -22.93 -18.43
CA HIS A 565 -13.33 -22.52 -18.26
C HIS A 565 -13.42 -21.25 -17.43
N PHE A 566 -12.56 -21.08 -16.43
CA PHE A 566 -12.62 -19.92 -15.54
C PHE A 566 -11.22 -19.44 -15.15
N ILE A 567 -10.96 -18.14 -15.30
CA ILE A 567 -9.65 -17.54 -15.07
C ILE A 567 -9.77 -16.30 -14.18
N GLU A 568 -9.09 -16.32 -13.03
CA GLU A 568 -8.92 -15.14 -12.17
C GLU A 568 -7.70 -14.32 -12.61
N ILE A 569 -7.87 -13.01 -12.80
CA ILE A 569 -6.77 -12.08 -13.07
C ILE A 569 -6.79 -10.92 -12.09
N MET A 570 -5.67 -10.75 -11.38
CA MET A 570 -5.40 -9.61 -10.50
C MET A 570 -4.23 -8.79 -11.04
N SER A 571 -4.33 -7.46 -11.11
CA SER A 571 -3.22 -6.65 -11.64
C SER A 571 -2.01 -6.58 -10.70
N CYS A 572 -2.22 -6.65 -9.38
CA CYS A 572 -1.19 -6.36 -8.39
C CYS A 572 -0.51 -7.65 -7.87
N PRO A 573 0.81 -7.61 -7.56
CA PRO A 573 1.51 -8.76 -6.99
C PRO A 573 0.87 -9.28 -5.71
N GLY A 574 0.53 -10.57 -5.66
CA GLY A 574 -0.15 -11.20 -4.52
C GLY A 574 -1.64 -10.86 -4.39
N GLY A 575 -2.23 -10.11 -5.32
CA GLY A 575 -3.62 -9.64 -5.25
C GLY A 575 -3.75 -8.28 -4.56
N CYS A 576 -4.90 -8.03 -3.94
CA CYS A 576 -5.22 -6.75 -3.28
C CYS A 576 -4.32 -6.45 -2.07
N VAL A 577 -3.73 -7.45 -1.42
CA VAL A 577 -2.69 -7.27 -0.36
C VAL A 577 -1.43 -6.54 -0.85
N GLY A 578 -1.17 -6.51 -2.16
CA GLY A 578 -0.10 -5.77 -2.82
C GLY A 578 -0.58 -4.59 -3.69
N GLY A 579 -1.82 -4.14 -3.47
CA GLY A 579 -2.46 -3.11 -4.29
C GLY A 579 -1.82 -1.72 -4.17
N GLY A 580 -2.05 -0.87 -5.17
CA GLY A 580 -1.48 0.49 -5.24
C GLY A 580 -1.89 1.44 -4.09
N GLY A 581 -2.94 1.10 -3.35
CA GLY A 581 -3.44 1.84 -2.18
C GLY A 581 -2.96 1.27 -0.82
N GLN A 582 -2.09 0.27 -0.82
CA GLN A 582 -1.51 -0.34 0.39
C GLN A 582 -0.47 0.55 1.07
N ILE A 583 0.13 0.12 2.19
CA ILE A 583 1.22 0.89 2.81
C ILE A 583 2.42 0.96 1.87
N LEU A 584 3.04 2.13 1.70
CA LEU A 584 4.12 2.33 0.72
C LEU A 584 5.25 1.30 0.86
N THR A 585 5.53 0.81 2.07
CA THR A 585 6.58 -0.17 2.36
C THR A 585 6.24 -1.61 2.01
N THR A 586 5.13 -1.84 1.30
CA THR A 586 4.71 -3.16 0.84
C THR A 586 5.78 -3.78 -0.04
N ASN A 587 6.13 -5.01 0.29
CA ASN A 587 7.00 -5.88 -0.49
C ASN A 587 6.40 -7.29 -0.48
N VAL A 588 7.05 -8.24 -1.15
CA VAL A 588 6.56 -9.63 -1.23
C VAL A 588 6.43 -10.29 0.15
N VAL A 589 7.31 -9.96 1.11
CA VAL A 589 7.27 -10.52 2.47
C VAL A 589 6.01 -10.03 3.19
N LYS A 590 5.79 -8.72 3.25
CA LYS A 590 4.59 -8.14 3.86
C LYS A 590 3.31 -8.58 3.18
N ALA A 591 3.30 -8.69 1.85
CA ALA A 591 2.15 -9.19 1.11
C ALA A 591 1.82 -10.65 1.50
N LYS A 592 2.83 -11.49 1.76
CA LYS A 592 2.65 -12.86 2.26
C LYS A 592 2.11 -12.87 3.69
N GLU A 593 2.65 -12.05 4.58
CA GLU A 593 2.16 -11.93 5.96
C GLU A 593 0.69 -11.48 5.99
N ARG A 594 0.32 -10.50 5.16
CA ARG A 594 -1.08 -10.06 4.99
C ARG A 594 -1.98 -11.13 4.38
N THR A 595 -1.43 -11.94 3.49
CA THR A 595 -2.14 -13.08 2.89
C THR A 595 -2.47 -14.11 3.96
N GLU A 596 -1.52 -14.40 4.85
CA GLU A 596 -1.72 -15.35 5.93
C GLU A 596 -2.79 -14.88 6.91
N GLY A 597 -2.78 -13.60 7.30
CA GLY A 597 -3.84 -13.05 8.14
C GLY A 597 -5.25 -13.15 7.53
N LEU A 598 -5.39 -13.14 6.20
CA LEU A 598 -6.67 -13.38 5.52
C LEU A 598 -7.04 -14.87 5.51
N ASN A 599 -6.06 -15.76 5.38
CA ASN A 599 -6.29 -17.20 5.47
C ASN A 599 -6.70 -17.61 6.89
N GLU A 600 -6.05 -17.03 7.92
CA GLU A 600 -6.42 -17.21 9.32
C GLU A 600 -7.85 -16.74 9.58
N ASP A 601 -8.23 -15.55 9.08
CA ASP A 601 -9.62 -15.06 9.16
C ASP A 601 -10.60 -16.04 8.50
N ASP A 602 -10.29 -16.63 7.34
CA ASP A 602 -11.13 -17.66 6.70
C ASP A 602 -11.24 -18.94 7.55
N HIS A 603 -10.14 -19.36 8.18
CA HIS A 603 -10.10 -20.58 9.01
C HIS A 603 -10.84 -20.42 10.34
N GLU A 604 -10.90 -19.21 10.89
CA GLU A 604 -11.63 -18.91 12.12
C GLU A 604 -13.15 -18.81 11.90
N HIS A 605 -13.61 -18.62 10.66
CA HIS A 605 -15.03 -18.55 10.35
C HIS A 605 -15.71 -19.92 10.35
N VAL A 606 -16.86 -20.00 11.01
CA VAL A 606 -17.73 -21.19 10.98
C VAL A 606 -18.29 -21.43 9.57
N LEU A 607 -18.69 -20.35 8.89
CA LEU A 607 -19.20 -20.39 7.52
C LEU A 607 -18.07 -19.99 6.57
N ARG A 608 -17.69 -20.89 5.66
CA ARG A 608 -16.56 -20.69 4.74
C ARG A 608 -16.96 -20.68 3.26
N LYS A 609 -18.26 -20.60 2.98
CA LYS A 609 -18.84 -20.62 1.63
C LYS A 609 -19.91 -19.56 1.50
N SER A 610 -19.82 -18.76 0.43
CA SER A 610 -20.68 -17.58 0.24
C SER A 610 -22.18 -17.88 0.26
N HIS A 611 -22.60 -18.99 -0.35
CA HIS A 611 -24.00 -19.41 -0.37
C HIS A 611 -24.55 -19.88 0.99
N GLU A 612 -23.70 -20.03 2.02
CA GLU A 612 -24.13 -20.36 3.38
C GLU A 612 -24.42 -19.11 4.22
N ASN A 613 -24.00 -17.92 3.78
CA ASN A 613 -24.17 -16.66 4.50
C ASN A 613 -25.67 -16.32 4.73
N PRO A 614 -26.13 -16.20 5.99
CA PRO A 614 -27.54 -15.93 6.29
C PRO A 614 -28.04 -14.58 5.78
N GLU A 615 -27.22 -13.52 5.81
CA GLU A 615 -27.63 -12.21 5.30
C GLU A 615 -27.73 -12.20 3.78
N ILE A 616 -26.90 -13.00 3.09
CA ILE A 616 -26.98 -13.18 1.63
C ILE A 616 -28.25 -13.92 1.23
N LYS A 617 -28.59 -15.02 1.92
CA LYS A 617 -29.88 -15.71 1.70
C LYS A 617 -31.04 -14.75 1.91
N LYS A 618 -30.99 -13.98 3.00
CA LYS A 618 -32.03 -13.01 3.35
C LYS A 618 -32.23 -11.93 2.28
N ILE A 619 -31.16 -11.35 1.72
CA ILE A 619 -31.33 -10.32 0.69
C ILE A 619 -31.89 -10.89 -0.63
N TYR A 620 -31.55 -12.13 -0.99
CA TYR A 620 -32.23 -12.79 -2.12
C TYR A 620 -33.70 -13.03 -1.81
N ASP A 621 -34.04 -13.58 -0.65
CA ASP A 621 -35.43 -13.85 -0.28
C ASP A 621 -36.29 -12.56 -0.18
N ASP A 622 -35.73 -11.50 0.41
CA ASP A 622 -36.48 -10.27 0.72
C ASP A 622 -36.47 -9.25 -0.44
N PHE A 623 -35.49 -9.32 -1.36
CA PHE A 623 -35.24 -8.26 -2.34
C PHE A 623 -34.82 -8.74 -3.73
N LEU A 624 -33.69 -9.45 -3.86
CA LEU A 624 -33.08 -9.78 -5.16
C LEU A 624 -33.69 -11.01 -5.86
N GLU A 625 -34.60 -11.72 -5.19
CA GLU A 625 -35.23 -12.98 -5.57
C GLU A 625 -34.26 -14.17 -5.65
N LYS A 626 -33.39 -14.19 -6.66
CA LYS A 626 -32.41 -15.26 -6.88
C LYS A 626 -31.19 -14.71 -7.63
N PRO A 627 -30.03 -15.39 -7.57
CA PRO A 627 -28.89 -15.03 -8.39
C PRO A 627 -29.27 -14.99 -9.88
N CYS A 628 -28.80 -13.96 -10.58
CA CYS A 628 -29.10 -13.65 -11.97
C CYS A 628 -30.61 -13.50 -12.28
N SER A 629 -31.42 -13.07 -11.30
CA SER A 629 -32.78 -12.55 -11.56
C SER A 629 -32.73 -11.25 -12.37
N HIS A 630 -33.88 -10.76 -12.84
CA HIS A 630 -33.93 -9.47 -13.56
C HIS A 630 -33.42 -8.32 -12.68
N LEU A 631 -33.91 -8.22 -11.43
CA LEU A 631 -33.49 -7.17 -10.51
C LEU A 631 -32.02 -7.33 -10.09
N ALA A 632 -31.56 -8.56 -9.87
CA ALA A 632 -30.15 -8.83 -9.59
C ALA A 632 -29.27 -8.41 -10.78
N HIS A 633 -29.72 -8.65 -12.02
CA HIS A 633 -29.00 -8.21 -13.21
C HIS A 633 -28.90 -6.68 -13.28
N ASP A 634 -30.03 -5.97 -13.10
CA ASP A 634 -30.07 -4.51 -13.13
C ASP A 634 -29.18 -3.87 -12.04
N LEU A 635 -29.08 -4.46 -10.85
CA LEU A 635 -28.29 -3.88 -9.75
C LEU A 635 -26.85 -4.38 -9.65
N LEU A 636 -26.62 -5.65 -9.95
CA LEU A 636 -25.40 -6.37 -9.60
C LEU A 636 -24.57 -6.76 -10.80
N HIS A 637 -25.07 -6.56 -12.02
CA HIS A 637 -24.32 -6.79 -13.24
C HIS A 637 -24.03 -5.49 -13.99
N THR A 638 -23.02 -5.51 -14.85
CA THR A 638 -22.64 -4.39 -15.69
C THR A 638 -22.20 -4.90 -17.06
N GLU A 639 -22.22 -4.00 -18.03
CA GLU A 639 -21.57 -4.19 -19.30
C GLU A 639 -20.24 -3.43 -19.34
N TYR A 640 -19.30 -3.89 -20.17
CA TYR A 640 -18.02 -3.23 -20.37
C TYR A 640 -17.94 -2.66 -21.78
N VAL A 641 -17.27 -1.53 -21.90
CA VAL A 641 -17.25 -0.74 -23.13
C VAL A 641 -15.95 -0.92 -23.89
N LYS A 642 -16.02 -0.88 -25.22
CA LYS A 642 -14.83 -0.90 -26.07
C LYS A 642 -14.24 0.51 -26.18
N GLY A 643 -13.00 0.72 -25.74
CA GLY A 643 -12.24 1.94 -25.99
C GLY A 643 -11.87 2.76 -24.74
N ASN A 644 -11.33 3.96 -24.97
CA ASN A 644 -10.88 4.87 -23.91
C ASN A 644 -12.08 5.55 -23.23
N VAL A 645 -12.51 5.03 -22.09
CA VAL A 645 -13.25 5.80 -21.06
C VAL A 645 -12.32 6.10 -19.89
#